data_AF-A0A8H6Q1R7-F1
#
_entry.id   AF-A0A8H6Q1R7-F1
#
_cell.length_a   1.000
_cell.length_b   1.000
_cell.length_c   1.000
_cell.angle_alpha   90.00
_cell.angle_beta   90.00
_cell.angle_gamma   90.00
#
_symmetry.space_group_name_H-M   'P 1'
#
loop_
_entity.id
_entity.type
_entity.pdbx_description
1 polymer ?
#
loop_
_entity_poly.entity_id
_entity_poly.type
_entity_poly.pdbx_seq_one_letter_code
_entity_poly.pdbx_strand_id
1 'polypeptide(L)'
;MGSIEPIRRLKTVDWGRNGTMMSFDQFGTFLQLGAYHPHHGVVLLSPFEQFDGDRFYDPTYVREYRARLLTYVKESKPGFGLHVHGQPVNATVVTKHPHKMRLSYDTLEGVNVCRITSVAADGSAKQTTVVSTLVPSGVYVPIDLDLGMSLNRASYGQLTEGGPIPLPESLNLFQITKNGSSFTLNNPNLETTVQGEFGTDATDFPGMDFDDSSQVFHRKRVQCKATTRLRIMPGVPVTLTLSFRLRADLNFSMPDPDPCSWVDVDPVHKPTWKLQDPVALQIIHGNLEYVLGNCTIPISETSTCVITDHVALPLGWNRDNYWQVRFLMEVFRHVGRIADPSTAKVYRERICSTVKGHLNLVFHDAQRPQRFWHRSYVATGVPKDGPIFQLDQQCYPIIELCDAWEFIPHLKIFIKDLLQQNADVIADVVELLAEKKQPQFGLFPTDETPGDDPVDFPFHFSSHVLVWYAFTRLATLLEIVGDTNRLQASHLQKLANETYDATVKNFVAFNPQTQTAMFAYLTDGLGNHAFYHDANDIPTLFAKEWGFCRTQTLENAWAQTLHFALSPANDGGFYGDGPFGGLGSVHTRGPWPLGYFQELVFAEMQGDSDARAEAWRKIKGTAFFDGLFAEAVDRHTGECTSKAWFSWPGCMIGSALLQDRAGEVLPPMLGSREDLRED
;
A
#
# COMPACT_ATOMS: atom_id res chain seq x y z
N MET A 1 -30.02 17.72 5.54
CA MET A 1 -28.66 17.15 5.48
C MET A 1 -27.95 17.56 6.76
N GLY A 2 -27.84 16.66 7.74
CA GLY A 2 -27.04 16.92 8.93
C GLY A 2 -25.57 16.79 8.57
N SER A 3 -24.76 17.79 8.94
CA SER A 3 -23.30 17.69 8.83
C SER A 3 -22.85 16.55 9.74
N ILE A 4 -22.43 15.44 9.15
CA ILE A 4 -21.67 14.41 9.86
C ILE A 4 -20.33 15.07 10.16
N GLU A 5 -20.11 15.51 11.41
CA GLU A 5 -18.76 15.84 11.85
C GLU A 5 -17.88 14.59 11.62
N PRO A 6 -16.73 14.71 10.95
CA PRO A 6 -15.89 13.56 10.67
C PRO A 6 -15.41 12.96 11.98
N ILE A 7 -15.97 11.80 12.35
CA ILE A 7 -15.49 10.98 13.45
C ILE A 7 -14.04 10.61 13.12
N ARG A 8 -13.09 11.00 13.97
CA ARG A 8 -11.68 10.64 13.80
C ARG A 8 -11.52 9.13 13.96
N ARG A 9 -11.45 8.42 12.83
CA ARG A 9 -11.24 6.97 12.80
C ARG A 9 -9.83 6.64 13.27
N LEU A 10 -9.72 5.83 14.32
CA LEU A 10 -8.44 5.50 14.96
C LEU A 10 -7.66 4.50 14.09
N LYS A 11 -6.43 4.88 13.77
CA LYS A 11 -5.42 4.07 13.08
C LYS A 11 -4.03 4.47 13.61
N THR A 12 -3.00 3.71 13.31
CA THR A 12 -1.61 4.11 13.54
C THR A 12 -1.24 5.36 12.73
N VAL A 13 -0.19 6.05 13.15
CA VAL A 13 0.50 7.00 12.29
C VAL A 13 1.55 6.22 11.51
N ASP A 14 1.36 6.09 10.20
CA ASP A 14 2.31 5.35 9.35
C ASP A 14 3.25 6.30 8.62
N TRP A 15 4.54 5.95 8.60
CA TRP A 15 5.59 6.65 7.86
C TRP A 15 6.77 5.72 7.58
N GLY A 16 7.43 5.88 6.44
CA GLY A 16 8.57 5.06 6.08
C GLY A 16 9.45 5.73 5.04
N ARG A 17 10.67 5.21 4.87
CA ARG A 17 11.65 5.73 3.92
C ARG A 17 12.79 4.73 3.73
N ASN A 18 13.38 4.67 2.54
CA ASN A 18 14.56 3.87 2.23
C ASN A 18 14.42 2.40 2.68
N GLY A 19 13.26 1.79 2.41
CA GLY A 19 12.97 0.40 2.81
C GLY A 19 12.73 0.19 4.31
N THR A 20 12.74 1.25 5.12
CA THR A 20 12.38 1.22 6.54
C THR A 20 10.92 1.60 6.72
N MET A 21 10.11 0.65 7.17
CA MET A 21 8.65 0.79 7.30
C MET A 21 8.29 0.98 8.77
N MET A 22 7.48 1.98 9.12
CA MET A 22 7.14 2.24 10.52
C MET A 22 5.67 2.58 10.73
N SER A 23 5.16 2.08 11.87
CA SER A 23 3.87 2.47 12.43
C SER A 23 4.08 2.97 13.85
N PHE A 24 3.40 4.06 14.19
CA PHE A 24 3.43 4.67 15.51
C PHE A 24 2.03 4.75 16.13
N ASP A 25 1.96 4.85 17.45
CA ASP A 25 0.75 5.33 18.12
C ASP A 25 0.53 6.83 17.87
N GLN A 26 -0.54 7.40 18.43
CA GLN A 26 -0.88 8.82 18.28
C GLN A 26 0.10 9.77 18.99
N PHE A 27 1.03 9.24 19.78
CA PHE A 27 2.03 10.00 20.56
C PHE A 27 3.46 9.76 20.08
N GLY A 28 3.63 8.98 19.00
CA GLY A 28 4.89 8.72 18.33
C GLY A 28 5.76 7.62 18.98
N THR A 29 5.20 6.73 19.80
CA THR A 29 5.91 5.50 20.22
C THR A 29 5.86 4.47 19.10
N PHE A 30 6.89 3.62 18.97
CA PHE A 30 6.99 2.67 17.87
C PHE A 30 6.08 1.45 18.11
N LEU A 31 5.14 1.21 17.20
CA LEU A 31 4.33 -0.01 17.17
C LEU A 31 4.87 -1.03 16.18
N GLN A 32 5.62 -0.57 15.17
CA GLN A 32 6.36 -1.42 14.25
C GLN A 32 7.55 -0.67 13.65
N LEU A 33 8.66 -1.39 13.45
CA LEU A 33 9.81 -0.96 12.65
C LEU A 33 10.27 -2.14 11.80
N GLY A 34 10.05 -2.09 10.49
CA GLY A 34 10.36 -3.15 9.55
C GLY A 34 11.45 -2.78 8.56
N ALA A 35 12.14 -3.79 8.05
CA ALA A 35 13.16 -3.67 7.01
C ALA A 35 13.18 -4.91 6.09
N TYR A 36 13.77 -4.74 4.90
CA TYR A 36 14.04 -5.83 3.97
C TYR A 36 14.99 -6.88 4.54
N HIS A 37 14.76 -8.15 4.20
CA HIS A 37 15.66 -9.26 4.50
C HIS A 37 15.79 -10.18 3.26
N PRO A 38 17.02 -10.50 2.80
CA PRO A 38 17.25 -11.24 1.56
C PRO A 38 16.74 -12.70 1.59
N HIS A 39 16.57 -13.29 2.76
CA HIS A 39 16.03 -14.66 2.91
C HIS A 39 14.58 -14.71 3.42
N HIS A 40 14.09 -13.62 4.00
CA HIS A 40 12.84 -13.62 4.76
C HIS A 40 11.82 -12.62 4.22
N GLY A 41 12.17 -11.83 3.20
CA GLY A 41 11.35 -10.74 2.67
C GLY A 41 11.38 -9.55 3.61
N VAL A 42 10.63 -9.63 4.72
CA VAL A 42 10.50 -8.56 5.70
C VAL A 42 10.71 -9.08 7.11
N VAL A 43 11.61 -8.43 7.85
CA VAL A 43 11.79 -8.58 9.30
C VAL A 43 11.33 -7.30 10.01
N LEU A 44 10.83 -7.44 11.23
CA LEU A 44 10.26 -6.33 11.97
C LEU A 44 10.49 -6.44 13.48
N LEU A 45 10.59 -5.27 14.11
CA LEU A 45 10.41 -5.08 15.54
C LEU A 45 8.95 -4.75 15.83
N SER A 46 8.42 -5.33 16.90
CA SER A 46 7.07 -5.05 17.40
C SER A 46 7.01 -5.15 18.92
N PRO A 47 6.06 -4.48 19.60
CA PRO A 47 5.91 -4.53 21.05
C PRO A 47 5.19 -5.79 21.55
N PHE A 48 5.12 -6.84 20.73
CA PHE A 48 4.45 -8.12 21.01
C PHE A 48 5.18 -9.28 20.32
N GLU A 49 4.82 -10.50 20.68
CA GLU A 49 5.46 -11.73 20.23
C GLU A 49 5.19 -12.04 18.75
N GLN A 50 6.09 -12.82 18.14
CA GLN A 50 5.93 -13.35 16.78
C GLN A 50 4.58 -14.03 16.60
N PHE A 51 4.07 -14.01 15.37
CA PHE A 51 2.93 -14.84 14.96
C PHE A 51 3.16 -16.31 15.32
N ASP A 52 2.12 -16.98 15.80
CA ASP A 52 2.15 -18.40 16.09
C ASP A 52 1.99 -19.19 14.79
N GLY A 53 3.10 -19.78 14.33
CA GLY A 53 3.15 -20.53 13.06
C GLY A 53 2.21 -21.74 13.01
N ASP A 54 1.76 -22.26 14.15
CA ASP A 54 0.82 -23.39 14.19
C ASP A 54 -0.63 -22.95 13.88
N ARG A 55 -0.89 -21.63 13.80
CA ARG A 55 -2.21 -21.03 13.66
C ARG A 55 -2.44 -20.32 12.32
N PHE A 56 -1.63 -20.61 11.31
CA PHE A 56 -1.84 -20.08 9.95
C PHE A 56 -3.24 -20.40 9.39
N TYR A 57 -3.75 -21.59 9.70
CA TYR A 57 -5.08 -22.05 9.26
C TYR A 57 -6.22 -21.70 10.24
N ASP A 58 -5.97 -20.80 11.20
CA ASP A 58 -7.00 -20.27 12.10
C ASP A 58 -7.35 -18.82 11.69
N PRO A 59 -8.43 -18.61 10.91
CA PRO A 59 -8.79 -17.28 10.43
C PRO A 59 -9.13 -16.30 11.57
N THR A 60 -9.57 -16.81 12.72
CA THR A 60 -9.87 -15.95 13.89
C THR A 60 -8.58 -15.41 14.45
N TYR A 61 -7.58 -16.27 14.66
CA TYR A 61 -6.25 -15.85 15.09
C TYR A 61 -5.58 -14.88 14.12
N VAL A 62 -5.65 -15.16 12.82
CA VAL A 62 -5.07 -14.27 11.79
C VAL A 62 -5.69 -12.88 11.87
N ARG A 63 -7.02 -12.79 12.02
CA ARG A 63 -7.72 -11.50 12.20
C ARG A 63 -7.27 -10.79 13.48
N GLU A 64 -7.22 -11.51 14.60
CA GLU A 64 -6.75 -10.95 15.88
C GLU A 64 -5.32 -10.43 15.79
N TYR A 65 -4.41 -11.20 15.16
CA TYR A 65 -3.02 -10.81 14.98
C TYR A 65 -2.90 -9.53 14.13
N ARG A 66 -3.57 -9.49 12.98
CA ARG A 66 -3.58 -8.31 12.09
C ARG A 66 -4.19 -7.07 12.75
N ALA A 67 -5.10 -7.25 13.70
CA ALA A 67 -5.73 -6.15 14.44
C ALA A 67 -4.92 -5.66 15.66
N ARG A 68 -3.79 -6.29 16.02
CA ARG A 68 -3.03 -5.94 17.24
C ARG A 68 -2.58 -4.48 17.26
N LEU A 69 -2.05 -3.96 16.16
CA LEU A 69 -1.62 -2.55 16.10
C LEU A 69 -2.79 -1.59 16.32
N LEU A 70 -3.95 -1.89 15.74
CA LEU A 70 -5.17 -1.10 15.98
C LEU A 70 -5.65 -1.21 17.42
N THR A 71 -5.51 -2.39 18.03
CA THR A 71 -5.86 -2.62 19.44
C THR A 71 -4.98 -1.77 20.35
N TYR A 72 -3.66 -1.70 20.10
CA TYR A 72 -2.75 -0.81 20.83
C TYR A 72 -3.19 0.67 20.73
N VAL A 73 -3.57 1.12 19.53
CA VAL A 73 -4.06 2.50 19.34
C VAL A 73 -5.39 2.72 20.08
N LYS A 74 -6.35 1.80 19.97
CA LYS A 74 -7.67 1.91 20.62
C LYS A 74 -7.57 1.91 22.14
N GLU A 75 -6.68 1.10 22.69
CA GLU A 75 -6.44 1.00 24.15
C GLU A 75 -5.49 2.08 24.67
N SER A 76 -4.97 2.97 23.80
CA SER A 76 -3.91 3.93 24.14
C SER A 76 -2.69 3.27 24.82
N LYS A 77 -2.39 2.03 24.40
CA LYS A 77 -1.25 1.26 24.90
C LYS A 77 0.00 1.70 24.13
N PRO A 78 1.05 2.20 24.83
CA PRO A 78 2.27 2.63 24.15
C PRO A 78 3.03 1.43 23.56
N GLY A 79 3.72 1.70 22.47
CA GLY A 79 4.70 0.81 21.87
C GLY A 79 6.05 0.84 22.57
N PHE A 80 7.11 0.47 21.85
CA PHE A 80 8.48 0.52 22.39
C PHE A 80 9.16 1.88 22.10
N GLY A 81 10.26 2.15 22.81
CA GLY A 81 11.06 3.37 22.73
C GLY A 81 10.88 4.29 23.93
N LEU A 82 11.00 5.60 23.70
CA LEU A 82 10.89 6.61 24.75
C LEU A 82 9.42 6.88 25.10
N HIS A 83 9.06 6.88 26.39
CA HIS A 83 7.75 7.31 26.89
C HIS A 83 7.92 8.53 27.80
N VAL A 84 7.20 9.61 27.49
CA VAL A 84 7.17 10.81 28.33
C VAL A 84 5.87 10.75 29.13
N HIS A 85 5.96 10.72 30.46
CA HIS A 85 4.78 10.62 31.31
C HIS A 85 4.02 11.94 31.38
N GLY A 86 2.71 11.82 31.57
CA GLY A 86 1.75 12.93 31.63
C GLY A 86 0.48 12.55 30.88
N GLN A 87 -0.63 13.25 31.15
CA GLN A 87 -1.87 13.02 30.41
C GLN A 87 -1.81 13.77 29.07
N PRO A 88 -1.68 13.07 27.91
CA PRO A 88 -1.48 13.73 26.64
C PRO A 88 -2.77 14.37 26.12
N VAL A 89 -2.62 15.54 25.49
CA VAL A 89 -3.66 16.33 24.83
C VAL A 89 -3.12 16.95 23.55
N ASN A 90 -4.03 17.39 22.66
CA ASN A 90 -3.69 18.11 21.41
C ASN A 90 -2.73 17.37 20.45
N ALA A 91 -2.70 16.03 20.49
CA ALA A 91 -1.80 15.23 19.66
C ALA A 91 -2.08 15.41 18.16
N THR A 92 -1.04 15.84 17.44
CA THR A 92 -1.10 16.23 16.04
C THR A 92 0.13 15.75 15.27
N VAL A 93 -0.08 15.18 14.09
CA VAL A 93 0.98 14.98 13.10
C VAL A 93 1.22 16.30 12.38
N VAL A 94 2.28 17.00 12.76
CA VAL A 94 2.59 18.37 12.30
C VAL A 94 3.10 18.37 10.86
N THR A 95 3.87 17.36 10.46
CA THR A 95 4.37 17.23 9.09
C THR A 95 4.66 15.77 8.77
N LYS A 96 4.17 15.29 7.62
CA LYS A 96 4.71 14.12 6.92
C LYS A 96 5.44 14.63 5.68
N HIS A 97 6.76 14.53 5.70
CA HIS A 97 7.62 14.92 4.58
C HIS A 97 8.43 13.70 4.13
N PRO A 98 8.84 13.62 2.85
CA PRO A 98 9.75 12.60 2.32
C PRO A 98 11.03 12.31 3.11
N HIS A 99 11.42 13.18 4.04
CA HIS A 99 12.68 13.08 4.77
C HIS A 99 12.52 12.96 6.29
N LYS A 100 11.41 13.46 6.82
CA LYS A 100 11.13 13.45 8.26
C LYS A 100 9.65 13.52 8.54
N MET A 101 9.25 12.86 9.62
CA MET A 101 7.92 13.01 10.21
C MET A 101 8.05 13.79 11.51
N ARG A 102 7.16 14.75 11.73
CA ARG A 102 7.05 15.49 13.00
C ARG A 102 5.68 15.26 13.63
N LEU A 103 5.68 14.88 14.90
CA LEU A 103 4.51 14.71 15.74
C LEU A 103 4.67 15.58 16.98
N SER A 104 3.60 16.22 17.43
CA SER A 104 3.61 17.05 18.65
C SER A 104 2.37 16.77 19.49
N TYR A 105 2.53 16.81 20.81
CA TYR A 105 1.43 16.82 21.77
C TYR A 105 1.82 17.59 23.02
N ASP A 106 0.83 18.01 23.78
CA ASP A 106 1.03 18.60 25.10
C ASP A 106 0.59 17.61 26.18
N THR A 107 0.99 17.82 27.42
CA THR A 107 0.45 17.13 28.58
C THR A 107 -0.31 18.11 29.46
N LEU A 108 -1.31 17.64 30.22
CA LEU A 108 -2.05 18.49 31.17
C LEU A 108 -1.15 19.09 32.26
N GLU A 109 -0.02 18.45 32.53
CA GLU A 109 1.03 18.90 33.45
C GLU A 109 1.89 20.04 32.87
N GLY A 110 1.60 20.52 31.67
CA GLY A 110 2.25 21.68 31.05
C GLY A 110 3.57 21.35 30.34
N VAL A 111 3.71 20.11 29.86
CA VAL A 111 4.87 19.66 29.09
C VAL A 111 4.49 19.60 27.61
N ASN A 112 5.29 20.19 26.74
CA ASN A 112 5.17 20.02 25.30
C ASN A 112 6.20 18.98 24.84
N VAL A 113 5.75 18.01 24.04
CA VAL A 113 6.58 16.94 23.48
C VAL A 113 6.51 17.01 21.95
N CYS A 114 7.67 17.20 21.32
CA CYS A 114 7.83 17.19 19.87
C CYS A 114 8.74 16.03 19.46
N ARG A 115 8.22 15.09 18.67
CA ARG A 115 8.97 13.96 18.12
C ARG A 115 9.27 14.19 16.64
N ILE A 116 10.52 14.02 16.27
CA ILE A 116 11.00 14.10 14.89
C ILE A 116 11.60 12.74 14.56
N THR A 117 11.00 12.04 13.59
CA THR A 117 11.52 10.77 13.10
C THR A 117 12.16 11.00 11.73
N SER A 118 13.36 10.47 11.53
CA SER A 118 14.09 10.47 10.26
C SER A 118 14.72 9.10 10.00
N VAL A 119 15.01 8.83 8.72
CA VAL A 119 15.70 7.60 8.28
C VAL A 119 16.90 8.02 7.44
N ALA A 120 18.05 7.46 7.78
CA ALA A 120 19.32 7.65 7.07
C ALA A 120 19.32 6.88 5.73
N ALA A 121 20.34 7.11 4.90
CA ALA A 121 20.48 6.42 3.62
C ALA A 121 20.61 4.89 3.77
N ASP A 122 21.18 4.44 4.89
CA ASP A 122 21.42 3.02 5.20
C ASP A 122 20.22 2.33 5.89
N GLY A 123 19.07 3.01 6.00
CA GLY A 123 17.88 2.49 6.67
C GLY A 123 17.87 2.65 8.20
N SER A 124 18.88 3.27 8.81
CA SER A 124 18.85 3.55 10.24
C SER A 124 17.74 4.55 10.58
N ALA A 125 16.85 4.19 11.51
CA ALA A 125 15.79 5.05 11.99
C ALA A 125 16.25 5.82 13.24
N LYS A 126 15.97 7.12 13.29
CA LYS A 126 16.24 7.98 14.46
C LYS A 126 14.98 8.72 14.85
N GLN A 127 14.67 8.71 16.14
CA GLN A 127 13.63 9.53 16.73
C GLN A 127 14.25 10.49 17.74
N THR A 128 14.13 11.78 17.44
CA THR A 128 14.49 12.88 18.33
C THR A 128 13.24 13.35 19.05
N THR A 129 13.23 13.27 20.38
CA THR A 129 12.15 13.75 21.26
C THR A 129 12.62 15.01 21.98
N VAL A 130 12.02 16.14 21.64
CA VAL A 130 12.25 17.43 22.29
C VAL A 130 11.14 17.65 23.32
N VAL A 131 11.52 17.82 24.58
CA VAL A 131 10.63 18.05 25.71
C VAL A 131 10.84 19.47 26.22
N SER A 132 9.77 20.25 26.31
CA SER A 132 9.82 21.64 26.78
C SER A 132 8.65 21.96 27.70
N THR A 133 8.74 23.06 28.45
CA THR A 133 7.64 23.54 29.29
C THR A 133 7.57 25.05 29.27
N LEU A 134 6.36 25.59 29.47
CA LEU A 134 6.14 27.00 29.76
C LEU A 134 5.84 27.25 31.24
N VAL A 135 5.81 26.21 32.07
CA VAL A 135 5.53 26.32 33.51
C VAL A 135 6.70 27.03 34.19
N PRO A 136 6.49 28.19 34.85
CA PRO A 136 7.57 29.00 35.41
C PRO A 136 8.47 28.29 36.43
N SER A 137 7.91 27.36 37.22
CA SER A 137 8.68 26.59 38.22
C SER A 137 9.53 25.46 37.63
N GLY A 138 9.33 25.14 36.34
CA GLY A 138 9.72 23.88 35.74
C GLY A 138 8.82 22.72 36.18
N VAL A 139 8.97 21.60 35.48
CA VAL A 139 8.19 20.37 35.69
C VAL A 139 9.14 19.19 35.81
N TYR A 140 8.90 18.31 36.79
CA TYR A 140 9.57 17.01 36.85
C TYR A 140 8.75 15.99 36.07
N VAL A 141 9.37 15.39 35.05
CA VAL A 141 8.71 14.47 34.13
C VAL A 141 9.41 13.11 34.21
N PRO A 142 8.70 12.04 34.61
CA PRO A 142 9.19 10.70 34.44
C PRO A 142 9.33 10.37 32.94
N ILE A 143 10.46 9.79 32.57
CA ILE A 143 10.74 9.34 31.22
C ILE A 143 11.13 7.87 31.29
N ASP A 144 10.46 7.04 30.50
CA ASP A 144 10.82 5.64 30.34
C ASP A 144 11.60 5.44 29.04
N LEU A 145 12.61 4.56 29.10
CA LEU A 145 13.13 3.88 27.94
C LEU A 145 12.63 2.42 28.00
N ASP A 146 11.53 2.13 27.30
CA ASP A 146 10.93 0.79 27.22
C ASP A 146 11.38 0.08 25.95
N LEU A 147 12.28 -0.88 26.11
CA LEU A 147 12.85 -1.67 25.02
C LEU A 147 12.14 -3.02 24.89
N GLY A 148 10.87 -3.10 25.31
CA GLY A 148 10.06 -4.29 25.28
C GLY A 148 9.58 -4.69 23.89
N MET A 149 10.52 -5.02 23.02
CA MET A 149 10.33 -5.34 21.61
C MET A 149 10.66 -6.82 21.31
N SER A 150 10.12 -7.35 20.23
CA SER A 150 10.45 -8.67 19.67
C SER A 150 10.91 -8.52 18.22
N LEU A 151 12.01 -9.17 17.86
CA LEU A 151 12.53 -9.24 16.50
C LEU A 151 11.98 -10.47 15.78
N ASN A 152 11.15 -10.22 14.78
CA ASN A 152 10.29 -11.21 14.15
C ASN A 152 10.43 -11.17 12.62
N ARG A 153 10.25 -12.31 11.96
CA ARG A 153 9.88 -12.34 10.53
C ARG A 153 8.40 -11.96 10.38
N ALA A 154 8.04 -11.18 9.36
CA ALA A 154 6.66 -10.79 9.07
C ALA A 154 5.76 -12.01 8.79
N SER A 155 4.57 -12.10 9.37
CA SER A 155 3.83 -13.37 9.42
C SER A 155 3.42 -13.93 8.05
N TYR A 156 3.05 -13.06 7.10
CA TYR A 156 2.45 -13.42 5.80
C TYR A 156 1.17 -14.26 5.90
N GLY A 157 0.55 -14.37 7.08
CA GLY A 157 -0.63 -15.21 7.27
C GLY A 157 -1.83 -14.65 6.54
N GLN A 158 -2.47 -15.45 5.69
CA GLN A 158 -3.65 -15.11 4.90
C GLN A 158 -4.95 -15.56 5.60
N LEU A 159 -6.11 -14.98 5.23
CA LEU A 159 -7.41 -15.46 5.76
C LEU A 159 -7.79 -16.82 5.16
N THR A 160 -7.41 -17.03 3.91
CA THR A 160 -7.53 -18.28 3.15
C THR A 160 -6.11 -18.77 2.85
N GLU A 161 -5.43 -19.31 3.87
CA GLU A 161 -4.04 -19.74 3.73
C GLU A 161 -3.90 -20.90 2.72
N GLY A 162 -3.19 -20.65 1.62
CA GLY A 162 -2.93 -21.62 0.56
C GLY A 162 -1.52 -22.24 0.60
N GLY A 163 -0.59 -21.65 1.35
CA GLY A 163 0.80 -22.08 1.38
C GLY A 163 1.62 -21.30 2.40
N PRO A 164 1.56 -21.67 3.70
CA PRO A 164 2.26 -20.90 4.72
C PRO A 164 3.77 -21.08 4.56
N ILE A 165 4.50 -19.96 4.63
CA ILE A 165 5.96 -20.01 4.78
C ILE A 165 6.25 -20.31 6.25
N PRO A 166 6.99 -21.37 6.60
CA PRO A 166 7.32 -21.67 8.00
C PRO A 166 8.03 -20.51 8.70
N LEU A 167 7.62 -20.22 9.93
CA LEU A 167 8.27 -19.20 10.77
C LEU A 167 9.50 -19.83 11.45
N PRO A 168 10.68 -19.20 11.38
CA PRO A 168 11.80 -19.59 12.23
C PRO A 168 11.43 -19.33 13.70
N GLU A 169 12.01 -20.12 14.61
CA GLU A 169 11.74 -19.96 16.04
C GLU A 169 12.14 -18.56 16.53
N SER A 170 11.22 -17.87 17.20
CA SER A 170 11.51 -16.60 17.86
C SER A 170 12.47 -16.80 19.04
N LEU A 171 13.71 -16.32 18.87
CA LEU A 171 14.74 -16.29 19.88
C LEU A 171 15.34 -14.88 19.95
N ASN A 172 15.04 -14.15 21.00
CA ASN A 172 15.51 -12.77 21.21
C ASN A 172 16.69 -12.77 22.20
N LEU A 173 17.90 -12.54 21.69
CA LEU A 173 19.13 -12.39 22.47
C LEU A 173 19.39 -10.89 22.67
N PHE A 174 19.14 -10.40 23.88
CA PHE A 174 19.20 -8.97 24.18
C PHE A 174 20.40 -8.63 25.07
N GLN A 175 21.07 -7.53 24.76
CA GLN A 175 22.14 -6.96 25.56
C GLN A 175 21.97 -5.44 25.64
N ILE A 176 22.31 -4.85 26.77
CA ILE A 176 22.26 -3.40 26.99
C ILE A 176 23.40 -2.97 27.90
N THR A 177 23.93 -1.78 27.68
CA THR A 177 24.88 -1.17 28.62
C THR A 177 24.15 -0.72 29.87
N LYS A 178 24.78 -0.80 31.05
CA LYS A 178 24.18 -0.36 32.32
C LYS A 178 23.50 1.01 32.29
N ASN A 179 24.10 1.98 31.60
CA ASN A 179 23.60 3.35 31.46
C ASN A 179 22.54 3.53 30.34
N GLY A 180 22.20 2.46 29.63
CA GLY A 180 21.24 2.44 28.53
C GLY A 180 21.70 3.08 27.23
N SER A 181 22.94 3.57 27.14
CA SER A 181 23.41 4.33 25.97
C SER A 181 23.44 3.51 24.69
N SER A 182 23.63 2.19 24.78
CA SER A 182 23.54 1.30 23.64
C SER A 182 22.96 -0.06 24.01
N PHE A 183 22.29 -0.69 23.04
CA PHE A 183 21.72 -2.03 23.17
C PHE A 183 21.78 -2.79 21.86
N THR A 184 21.73 -4.12 21.96
CA THR A 184 21.63 -5.03 20.83
C THR A 184 20.50 -6.03 21.05
N LEU A 185 19.79 -6.36 19.98
CA LEU A 185 18.81 -7.44 19.94
C LEU A 185 19.12 -8.32 18.73
N ASN A 186 19.62 -9.53 18.98
CA ASN A 186 19.93 -10.50 17.95
C ASN A 186 18.89 -11.62 17.93
N ASN A 187 18.47 -12.03 16.74
CA ASN A 187 17.73 -13.28 16.53
C ASN A 187 18.54 -14.15 15.57
N PRO A 188 19.23 -15.20 16.07
CA PRO A 188 20.11 -16.02 15.25
C PRO A 188 19.35 -16.86 14.22
N ASN A 189 18.09 -17.22 14.48
CA ASN A 189 17.25 -17.96 13.55
C ASN A 189 16.73 -17.09 12.39
N LEU A 190 16.87 -15.77 12.53
CA LEU A 190 16.61 -14.78 11.48
C LEU A 190 17.89 -14.21 10.87
N GLU A 191 19.06 -14.58 11.39
CA GLU A 191 20.35 -13.98 11.00
C GLU A 191 20.32 -12.44 11.04
N THR A 192 19.55 -11.89 11.99
CA THR A 192 19.24 -10.46 12.06
C THR A 192 19.64 -9.88 13.41
N THR A 193 20.25 -8.71 13.40
CA THR A 193 20.60 -7.94 14.60
C THR A 193 20.05 -6.53 14.52
N VAL A 194 19.50 -6.05 15.63
CA VAL A 194 19.17 -4.65 15.85
C VAL A 194 20.22 -4.05 16.76
N GLN A 195 20.83 -2.95 16.33
CA GLN A 195 21.64 -2.08 17.18
C GLN A 195 20.81 -0.84 17.49
N GLY A 196 20.85 -0.37 18.73
CA GLY A 196 20.22 0.88 19.08
C GLY A 196 21.05 1.70 20.04
N GLU A 197 20.88 3.01 19.94
CA GLU A 197 21.60 3.98 20.76
C GLU A 197 20.62 4.97 21.36
N PHE A 198 20.87 5.32 22.62
CA PHE A 198 20.14 6.35 23.34
C PHE A 198 21.11 7.45 23.76
N GLY A 199 20.71 8.70 23.54
CA GLY A 199 21.49 9.88 23.90
C GLY A 199 20.61 11.04 24.32
N THR A 200 21.23 12.03 24.96
CA THR A 200 20.56 13.27 25.38
C THR A 200 21.55 14.44 25.42
N ASP A 201 21.04 15.66 25.21
CA ASP A 201 21.80 16.90 25.41
C ASP A 201 21.71 17.44 26.85
N ALA A 202 20.91 16.82 27.73
CA ALA A 202 20.78 17.25 29.11
C ALA A 202 22.05 16.98 29.91
N THR A 203 22.70 18.05 30.37
CA THR A 203 23.93 17.99 31.19
C THR A 203 23.72 17.30 32.53
N ASP A 204 22.52 17.43 33.09
CA ASP A 204 22.15 16.92 34.41
C ASP A 204 21.27 15.67 34.31
N PHE A 205 21.35 14.93 33.19
CA PHE A 205 20.57 13.72 33.00
C PHE A 205 21.00 12.64 34.01
N PRO A 206 20.10 12.14 34.89
CA PRO A 206 20.48 11.20 35.95
C PRO A 206 20.96 9.83 35.44
N GLY A 207 20.85 9.57 34.15
CA GLY A 207 21.08 8.26 33.52
C GLY A 207 19.80 7.41 33.48
N MET A 208 19.85 6.36 32.66
CA MET A 208 18.90 5.24 32.70
C MET A 208 19.65 4.07 33.32
N ASP A 209 19.27 3.65 34.52
CA ASP A 209 19.91 2.51 35.19
C ASP A 209 19.19 1.22 34.78
N PHE A 210 19.90 0.35 34.07
CA PHE A 210 19.44 -0.97 33.70
C PHE A 210 20.20 -2.02 34.51
N ASP A 211 19.50 -3.08 34.90
CA ASP A 211 20.15 -4.25 35.48
C ASP A 211 21.00 -4.94 34.38
N ASP A 212 22.33 -4.73 34.43
CA ASP A 212 23.33 -5.30 33.52
C ASP A 212 23.04 -6.78 33.25
N SER A 213 22.64 -7.13 32.03
CA SER A 213 22.38 -8.52 31.70
C SER A 213 22.26 -8.76 30.20
N SER A 214 23.00 -9.76 29.74
CA SER A 214 22.62 -10.50 28.55
C SER A 214 21.40 -11.35 28.92
N GLN A 215 20.30 -11.18 28.20
CA GLN A 215 19.04 -11.87 28.44
C GLN A 215 18.61 -12.65 27.20
N VAL A 216 17.95 -13.79 27.43
CA VAL A 216 17.46 -14.67 26.38
C VAL A 216 15.96 -14.84 26.54
N PHE A 217 15.20 -14.50 25.51
CA PHE A 217 13.75 -14.62 25.49
C PHE A 217 13.31 -15.57 24.36
N HIS A 218 12.81 -16.75 24.73
CA HIS A 218 12.21 -17.71 23.79
C HIS A 218 10.74 -17.38 23.59
N ARG A 219 10.33 -17.15 22.35
CA ARG A 219 8.93 -16.85 21.95
C ARG A 219 8.28 -15.72 22.76
N LYS A 220 9.10 -14.81 23.29
CA LYS A 220 8.70 -13.69 24.14
C LYS A 220 9.41 -12.45 23.69
N ARG A 221 8.74 -11.30 23.80
CA ARG A 221 9.41 -10.00 23.66
C ARG A 221 10.40 -9.77 24.79
N VAL A 222 11.36 -8.89 24.54
CA VAL A 222 12.26 -8.37 25.58
C VAL A 222 11.46 -7.76 26.73
N GLN A 223 11.94 -7.93 27.96
CA GLN A 223 11.35 -7.33 29.16
C GLN A 223 12.39 -6.41 29.81
N CYS A 224 12.69 -5.30 29.14
CA CYS A 224 13.71 -4.36 29.56
C CYS A 224 13.17 -2.94 29.52
N LYS A 225 13.14 -2.29 30.69
CA LYS A 225 12.62 -0.93 30.86
C LYS A 225 13.35 -0.26 32.01
N ALA A 226 13.77 0.98 31.81
CA ALA A 226 14.25 1.86 32.86
C ALA A 226 13.45 3.17 32.87
N THR A 227 13.35 3.77 34.04
CA THR A 227 12.67 5.05 34.25
C THR A 227 13.64 6.02 34.93
N THR A 228 13.69 7.25 34.43
CA THR A 228 14.40 8.35 35.07
C THR A 228 13.47 9.53 35.27
N ARG A 229 13.82 10.46 36.17
CA ARG A 229 13.07 11.69 36.39
C ARG A 229 13.90 12.89 35.95
N LEU A 230 13.39 13.60 34.96
CA LEU A 230 14.05 14.76 34.40
C LEU A 230 13.32 16.05 34.80
N ARG A 231 14.08 17.08 35.19
CA ARG A 231 13.52 18.41 35.42
C ARG A 231 13.60 19.22 34.13
N ILE A 232 12.45 19.62 33.59
CA ILE A 232 12.35 20.51 32.43
C ILE A 232 12.14 21.94 32.94
N MET A 233 13.01 22.86 32.55
CA MET A 233 12.90 24.28 32.90
C MET A 233 12.34 25.09 31.73
N PRO A 234 11.55 26.15 32.00
CA PRO A 234 11.04 27.01 30.95
C PRO A 234 12.19 27.66 30.18
N GLY A 235 12.10 27.66 28.85
CA GLY A 235 13.11 28.22 27.95
C GLY A 235 14.36 27.35 27.74
N VAL A 236 14.45 26.18 28.40
CA VAL A 236 15.57 25.22 28.25
C VAL A 236 14.99 23.86 27.85
N PRO A 237 14.71 23.63 26.55
CA PRO A 237 14.22 22.33 26.10
C PRO A 237 15.28 21.25 26.30
N VAL A 238 14.84 20.02 26.53
CA VAL A 238 15.70 18.84 26.57
C VAL A 238 15.45 17.96 25.35
N THR A 239 16.53 17.53 24.72
CA THR A 239 16.50 16.64 23.58
C THR A 239 16.95 15.24 24.00
N LEU A 240 16.13 14.26 23.64
CA LEU A 240 16.41 12.83 23.79
C LEU A 240 16.45 12.21 22.39
N THR A 241 17.45 11.38 22.10
CA THR A 241 17.58 10.70 20.81
C THR A 241 17.56 9.21 21.04
N LEU A 242 16.77 8.49 20.23
CA LEU A 242 16.78 7.03 20.15
C LEU A 242 16.95 6.62 18.69
N SER A 243 17.95 5.78 18.40
CA SER A 243 18.18 5.24 17.06
C SER A 243 18.06 3.72 17.04
N PHE A 244 17.68 3.19 15.88
CA PHE A 244 17.61 1.76 15.58
C PHE A 244 18.23 1.50 14.22
N ARG A 245 19.08 0.47 14.15
CA ARG A 245 19.66 -0.04 12.91
C ARG A 245 19.42 -1.54 12.84
N LEU A 246 18.51 -1.95 11.95
CA LEU A 246 18.23 -3.35 11.66
C LEU A 246 19.22 -3.84 10.58
N ARG A 247 19.95 -4.92 10.84
CA ARG A 247 20.86 -5.54 9.88
C ARG A 247 20.52 -7.01 9.67
N ALA A 248 20.27 -7.37 8.42
CA ALA A 248 20.38 -8.75 7.96
C ALA A 248 21.87 -9.03 7.68
N ASP A 249 22.40 -10.17 8.13
CA ASP A 249 23.80 -10.61 8.00
C ASP A 249 24.78 -10.13 9.10
N LEU A 250 25.54 -11.08 9.63
CA LEU A 250 26.61 -10.93 10.63
C LEU A 250 28.01 -10.74 9.98
N ASN A 251 28.16 -11.00 8.68
CA ASN A 251 29.47 -11.06 7.99
C ASN A 251 29.88 -9.79 7.24
N PHE A 252 29.03 -8.77 7.17
CA PHE A 252 29.36 -7.52 6.47
C PHE A 252 29.59 -6.36 7.45
N SER A 253 30.87 -6.06 7.72
CA SER A 253 31.27 -4.85 8.42
C SER A 253 31.20 -3.66 7.46
N MET A 254 30.06 -2.96 7.44
CA MET A 254 30.03 -1.57 6.99
C MET A 254 30.46 -0.66 8.14
N PRO A 255 31.25 0.40 7.87
CA PRO A 255 31.66 1.36 8.89
C PRO A 255 30.44 1.94 9.62
N ASP A 256 30.68 2.45 10.83
CA ASP A 256 29.69 3.24 11.56
C ASP A 256 29.11 4.31 10.65
N PRO A 257 27.80 4.61 10.78
CA PRO A 257 27.20 5.64 9.97
C PRO A 257 28.00 6.93 10.21
N ASP A 258 28.49 7.53 9.13
CA ASP A 258 29.10 8.85 9.21
C ASP A 258 28.11 9.76 9.96
N PRO A 259 28.49 10.49 11.02
CA PRO A 259 27.64 11.48 11.65
C PRO A 259 26.98 12.43 10.62
N CYS A 260 27.64 12.63 9.47
CA CYS A 260 27.13 13.40 8.33
C CYS A 260 26.03 12.69 7.51
N SER A 261 25.78 11.40 7.71
CA SER A 261 24.68 10.64 7.07
C SER A 261 23.30 11.01 7.62
N TRP A 262 23.26 11.54 8.84
CA TRP A 262 22.11 12.25 9.39
C TRP A 262 22.11 13.65 8.82
N VAL A 263 21.75 13.78 7.55
CA VAL A 263 21.58 15.11 6.94
C VAL A 263 20.42 15.79 7.67
N ASP A 264 20.74 16.64 8.64
CA ASP A 264 19.85 17.68 9.13
C ASP A 264 19.68 18.67 7.97
N VAL A 265 18.76 18.35 7.06
CA VAL A 265 18.35 19.30 6.02
C VAL A 265 17.58 20.41 6.74
N ASP A 266 18.31 21.48 7.07
CA ASP A 266 17.82 22.75 7.60
C ASP A 266 16.93 23.48 6.58
N PRO A 267 16.10 24.42 7.02
CA PRO A 267 14.66 24.19 7.14
C PRO A 267 14.06 23.78 5.80
N VAL A 268 13.66 22.51 5.72
CA VAL A 268 12.77 21.94 4.69
C VAL A 268 11.82 23.01 4.14
N HIS A 269 11.99 23.35 2.87
CA HIS A 269 10.99 24.04 2.07
C HIS A 269 9.63 23.45 2.45
N LYS A 270 8.76 24.24 3.11
CA LYS A 270 7.45 23.73 3.52
C LYS A 270 6.69 23.42 2.24
N PRO A 271 6.39 22.15 1.93
CA PRO A 271 5.70 21.83 0.69
C PRO A 271 4.37 22.58 0.70
N THR A 272 4.13 23.36 -0.35
CA THR A 272 2.84 24.06 -0.50
C THR A 272 2.00 23.28 -1.47
N TRP A 273 0.84 22.82 -1.00
CA TRP A 273 -0.13 22.10 -1.80
C TRP A 273 -1.26 23.06 -2.22
N LYS A 274 -1.74 22.92 -3.45
CA LYS A 274 -2.66 23.88 -4.10
C LYS A 274 -4.10 23.38 -4.27
N LEU A 275 -4.46 22.25 -3.66
CA LEU A 275 -5.80 21.66 -3.76
C LEU A 275 -6.82 22.41 -2.88
N GLN A 276 -8.05 22.57 -3.38
CA GLN A 276 -9.11 23.33 -2.70
C GLN A 276 -9.83 22.50 -1.63
N ASP A 277 -10.09 21.21 -1.90
CA ASP A 277 -10.70 20.29 -0.94
C ASP A 277 -9.63 19.69 0.00
N PRO A 278 -9.68 19.98 1.32
CA PRO A 278 -8.70 19.46 2.28
C PRO A 278 -8.69 17.93 2.39
N VAL A 279 -9.85 17.26 2.22
CA VAL A 279 -9.96 15.80 2.28
C VAL A 279 -9.36 15.17 1.03
N ALA A 280 -9.59 15.76 -0.14
CA ALA A 280 -8.95 15.29 -1.37
C ALA A 280 -7.42 15.42 -1.29
N LEU A 281 -6.93 16.55 -0.78
CA LEU A 281 -5.50 16.74 -0.52
C LEU A 281 -4.95 15.68 0.45
N GLN A 282 -5.67 15.43 1.54
CA GLN A 282 -5.29 14.42 2.53
C GLN A 282 -5.23 13.01 1.93
N ILE A 283 -6.20 12.64 1.09
CA ILE A 283 -6.21 11.36 0.37
C ILE A 283 -5.01 11.26 -0.58
N ILE A 284 -4.80 12.25 -1.45
CA ILE A 284 -3.70 12.20 -2.43
C ILE A 284 -2.34 12.18 -1.73
N HIS A 285 -2.11 13.10 -0.80
CA HIS A 285 -0.84 13.20 -0.09
C HIS A 285 -0.59 11.99 0.82
N GLY A 286 -1.64 11.54 1.53
CA GLY A 286 -1.60 10.38 2.41
C GLY A 286 -1.19 9.10 1.71
N ASN A 287 -1.84 8.80 0.58
CA ASN A 287 -1.53 7.62 -0.23
C ASN A 287 -0.16 7.74 -0.91
N LEU A 288 0.23 8.94 -1.36
CA LEU A 288 1.57 9.17 -1.94
C LEU A 288 2.69 8.85 -0.96
N GLU A 289 2.59 9.41 0.26
CA GLU A 289 3.58 9.17 1.31
C GLU A 289 3.55 7.73 1.82
N TYR A 290 2.36 7.12 1.91
CA TYR A 290 2.22 5.74 2.34
C TYR A 290 2.85 4.76 1.33
N VAL A 291 2.55 4.91 0.03
CA VAL A 291 3.11 4.02 -0.99
C VAL A 291 4.63 4.18 -1.06
N LEU A 292 5.12 5.40 -1.26
CA LEU A 292 6.57 5.65 -1.40
C LEU A 292 7.37 5.40 -0.11
N GLY A 293 6.72 5.42 1.05
CA GLY A 293 7.36 5.27 2.34
C GLY A 293 7.31 3.85 2.89
N ASN A 294 6.12 3.25 2.91
CA ASN A 294 5.87 1.96 3.58
C ASN A 294 5.58 0.80 2.62
N CYS A 295 5.18 1.07 1.39
CA CYS A 295 4.94 0.00 0.41
C CYS A 295 6.15 -0.24 -0.50
N THR A 296 7.05 0.72 -0.64
CA THR A 296 8.21 0.64 -1.53
C THR A 296 9.47 0.21 -0.79
N ILE A 297 9.99 -0.96 -1.14
CA ILE A 297 11.17 -1.57 -0.52
C ILE A 297 12.28 -1.70 -1.58
N PRO A 298 13.34 -0.88 -1.53
CA PRO A 298 14.53 -1.12 -2.34
C PRO A 298 15.17 -2.44 -1.92
N ILE A 299 15.34 -3.38 -2.86
CA ILE A 299 15.92 -4.70 -2.59
C ILE A 299 17.33 -4.85 -3.17
N SER A 300 17.69 -3.99 -4.13
CA SER A 300 19.02 -3.85 -4.73
C SER A 300 19.22 -2.41 -5.22
N GLU A 301 20.38 -2.12 -5.84
CA GLU A 301 20.62 -0.82 -6.48
C GLU A 301 19.69 -0.53 -7.66
N THR A 302 19.16 -1.59 -8.29
CA THR A 302 18.37 -1.49 -9.53
C THR A 302 16.91 -1.84 -9.33
N SER A 303 16.55 -2.53 -8.25
CA SER A 303 15.25 -3.17 -8.12
C SER A 303 14.54 -2.80 -6.83
N THR A 304 13.23 -2.66 -6.95
CA THR A 304 12.36 -2.17 -5.89
C THR A 304 11.10 -3.02 -5.82
N CYS A 305 10.86 -3.63 -4.67
CA CYS A 305 9.59 -4.30 -4.38
C CYS A 305 8.51 -3.29 -4.00
N VAL A 306 7.28 -3.54 -4.46
CA VAL A 306 6.08 -2.86 -3.98
C VAL A 306 5.22 -3.89 -3.25
N ILE A 307 4.86 -3.63 -2.00
CA ILE A 307 3.96 -4.48 -1.19
C ILE A 307 2.59 -3.81 -1.00
N THR A 308 1.55 -4.61 -0.76
CA THR A 308 0.17 -4.10 -0.59
C THR A 308 -0.01 -3.29 0.69
N ASP A 309 0.69 -3.70 1.75
CA ASP A 309 0.76 -2.99 3.01
C ASP A 309 1.89 -3.52 3.89
N HIS A 310 2.38 -2.71 4.83
CA HIS A 310 3.51 -3.09 5.69
C HIS A 310 3.13 -3.86 6.98
N VAL A 311 1.85 -4.13 7.24
CA VAL A 311 1.37 -4.62 8.55
C VAL A 311 0.68 -5.98 8.46
N ALA A 312 -0.43 -6.05 7.72
CA ALA A 312 -1.27 -7.22 7.59
C ALA A 312 -0.71 -8.23 6.57
N LEU A 313 -0.28 -7.75 5.39
CA LEU A 313 0.24 -8.56 4.30
C LEU A 313 1.39 -7.84 3.57
N PRO A 314 2.63 -7.89 4.11
CA PRO A 314 3.81 -7.33 3.44
C PRO A 314 4.31 -8.17 2.27
N LEU A 315 3.43 -8.37 1.29
CA LEU A 315 3.60 -9.14 0.07
C LEU A 315 3.20 -8.26 -1.13
N GLY A 316 3.75 -8.54 -2.30
CA GLY A 316 3.38 -7.90 -3.57
C GLY A 316 2.39 -8.75 -4.35
N TRP A 317 1.37 -8.13 -4.92
CA TRP A 317 0.46 -8.71 -5.93
C TRP A 317 0.55 -7.81 -7.16
N ASN A 318 0.75 -8.35 -8.36
CA ASN A 318 0.91 -7.50 -9.55
C ASN A 318 -0.31 -6.61 -9.78
N ARG A 319 -1.52 -7.10 -9.46
CA ARG A 319 -2.77 -6.32 -9.50
C ARG A 319 -2.71 -5.09 -8.60
N ASP A 320 -2.41 -5.28 -7.32
CA ASP A 320 -2.26 -4.21 -6.32
C ASP A 320 -1.13 -3.26 -6.67
N ASN A 321 0.02 -3.82 -7.01
CA ASN A 321 1.21 -3.07 -7.38
C ASN A 321 0.95 -2.20 -8.60
N TYR A 322 0.27 -2.71 -9.63
CA TYR A 322 -0.12 -1.89 -10.78
C TYR A 322 -0.93 -0.68 -10.36
N TRP A 323 -1.97 -0.83 -9.53
CA TRP A 323 -2.79 0.32 -9.14
C TRP A 323 -2.06 1.30 -8.21
N GLN A 324 -1.15 0.82 -7.36
CA GLN A 324 -0.24 1.68 -6.59
C GLN A 324 0.69 2.48 -7.52
N VAL A 325 1.36 1.79 -8.45
CA VAL A 325 2.33 2.39 -9.39
C VAL A 325 1.61 3.30 -10.38
N ARG A 326 0.40 2.95 -10.83
CA ARG A 326 -0.46 3.76 -11.70
C ARG A 326 -0.81 5.09 -11.05
N PHE A 327 -1.14 5.07 -9.75
CA PHE A 327 -1.36 6.29 -8.97
C PHE A 327 -0.08 7.13 -8.87
N LEU A 328 1.08 6.53 -8.63
CA LEU A 328 2.36 7.25 -8.65
C LEU A 328 2.59 7.91 -10.02
N MET A 329 2.31 7.21 -11.13
CA MET A 329 2.42 7.77 -12.48
C MET A 329 1.43 8.92 -12.73
N GLU A 330 0.23 8.89 -12.16
CA GLU A 330 -0.68 10.06 -12.17
C GLU A 330 -0.08 11.23 -11.39
N VAL A 331 0.43 10.98 -10.19
CA VAL A 331 1.10 12.02 -9.39
C VAL A 331 2.26 12.62 -10.20
N PHE A 332 3.09 11.81 -10.87
CA PHE A 332 4.19 12.30 -11.69
C PHE A 332 3.73 13.34 -12.74
N ARG A 333 2.61 13.07 -13.41
CA ARG A 333 2.00 13.94 -14.43
C ARG A 333 1.39 15.20 -13.82
N HIS A 334 0.73 15.08 -12.69
CA HIS A 334 -0.12 16.12 -12.11
C HIS A 334 0.52 16.92 -10.97
N VAL A 335 1.64 16.46 -10.39
CA VAL A 335 2.23 17.05 -9.17
C VAL A 335 2.60 18.53 -9.33
N GLY A 336 3.01 18.97 -10.54
CA GLY A 336 3.29 20.37 -10.82
C GLY A 336 2.07 21.30 -10.72
N ARG A 337 0.85 20.76 -10.77
CA ARG A 337 -0.40 21.51 -10.58
C ARG A 337 -0.80 21.61 -9.11
N ILE A 338 -0.47 20.59 -8.32
CA ILE A 338 -0.93 20.46 -6.93
C ILE A 338 0.14 20.76 -5.89
N ALA A 339 1.40 20.92 -6.29
CA ALA A 339 2.52 21.28 -5.41
C ALA A 339 3.39 22.39 -6.03
N ASP A 340 4.23 23.02 -5.23
CA ASP A 340 5.26 23.94 -5.74
C ASP A 340 6.37 23.20 -6.54
N PRO A 341 7.16 23.91 -7.36
CA PRO A 341 8.17 23.29 -8.23
C PRO A 341 9.22 22.44 -7.52
N SER A 342 9.63 22.82 -6.30
CA SER A 342 10.68 22.10 -5.58
C SER A 342 10.15 20.77 -5.04
N THR A 343 8.95 20.78 -4.46
CA THR A 343 8.23 19.59 -4.01
C THR A 343 7.93 18.66 -5.19
N ALA A 344 7.45 19.22 -6.30
CA ALA A 344 7.15 18.48 -7.52
C ALA A 344 8.39 17.75 -8.08
N LYS A 345 9.57 18.39 -8.05
CA LYS A 345 10.82 17.77 -8.49
C LYS A 345 11.18 16.55 -7.64
N VAL A 346 11.15 16.68 -6.31
CA VAL A 346 11.48 15.58 -5.38
C VAL A 346 10.58 14.36 -5.61
N TYR A 347 9.27 14.57 -5.75
CA TYR A 347 8.35 13.46 -6.00
C TYR A 347 8.53 12.84 -7.39
N ARG A 348 8.77 13.65 -8.44
CA ARG A 348 9.03 13.11 -9.79
C ARG A 348 10.26 12.20 -9.82
N GLU A 349 11.33 12.59 -9.15
CA GLU A 349 12.56 11.80 -9.06
C GLU A 349 12.31 10.48 -8.31
N ARG A 350 11.66 10.54 -7.13
CA ARG A 350 11.32 9.34 -6.33
C ARG A 350 10.39 8.39 -7.10
N ILE A 351 9.36 8.91 -7.75
CA ILE A 351 8.41 8.12 -8.53
C ILE A 351 9.10 7.46 -9.71
N CYS A 352 9.91 8.21 -10.48
CA CYS A 352 10.65 7.66 -11.62
C CYS A 352 11.57 6.50 -11.17
N SER A 353 12.31 6.68 -10.08
CA SER A 353 13.17 5.63 -9.50
C SER A 353 12.36 4.42 -9.02
N THR A 354 11.21 4.65 -8.40
CA THR A 354 10.32 3.58 -7.90
C THR A 354 9.75 2.75 -9.05
N VAL A 355 9.18 3.41 -10.08
CA VAL A 355 8.59 2.74 -11.26
C VAL A 355 9.66 1.94 -12.01
N LYS A 356 10.84 2.54 -12.23
CA LYS A 356 11.98 1.84 -12.85
C LYS A 356 12.39 0.60 -12.06
N GLY A 357 12.54 0.75 -10.75
CA GLY A 357 12.95 -0.35 -9.87
C GLY A 357 11.90 -1.45 -9.77
N HIS A 358 10.62 -1.11 -9.81
CA HIS A 358 9.54 -2.08 -9.81
C HIS A 358 9.46 -2.86 -11.13
N LEU A 359 9.61 -2.19 -12.27
CA LEU A 359 9.72 -2.87 -13.56
C LEU A 359 10.93 -3.83 -13.58
N ASN A 360 12.08 -3.43 -13.02
CA ASN A 360 13.21 -4.35 -12.88
C ASN A 360 12.84 -5.58 -12.02
N LEU A 361 12.21 -5.38 -10.86
CA LEU A 361 11.76 -6.49 -10.03
C LEU A 361 10.85 -7.44 -10.82
N VAL A 362 9.80 -6.92 -11.44
CA VAL A 362 8.74 -7.72 -12.09
C VAL A 362 9.26 -8.51 -13.30
N PHE A 363 10.18 -7.93 -14.07
CA PHE A 363 10.67 -8.52 -15.32
C PHE A 363 12.02 -9.24 -15.18
N HIS A 364 12.85 -8.93 -14.18
CA HIS A 364 14.15 -9.57 -13.98
C HIS A 364 14.21 -10.47 -12.74
N ASP A 365 13.78 -9.97 -11.58
CA ASP A 365 14.07 -10.62 -10.29
C ASP A 365 12.96 -11.57 -9.83
N ALA A 366 11.70 -11.26 -10.18
CA ALA A 366 10.54 -12.03 -9.79
C ALA A 366 10.60 -13.43 -10.41
N GLN A 367 10.57 -14.45 -9.56
CA GLN A 367 10.56 -15.83 -10.03
C GLN A 367 9.20 -16.13 -10.66
N ARG A 368 9.24 -16.81 -11.80
CA ARG A 368 8.06 -17.27 -12.54
C ARG A 368 8.12 -18.78 -12.75
N PRO A 369 8.07 -19.59 -11.67
CA PRO A 369 7.94 -21.02 -11.85
C PRO A 369 6.65 -21.27 -12.68
N GLN A 370 6.65 -22.30 -13.52
CA GLN A 370 5.57 -22.56 -14.48
C GLN A 370 5.37 -21.48 -15.59
N ARG A 371 6.30 -20.53 -15.76
CA ARG A 371 6.31 -19.48 -16.81
C ARG A 371 5.24 -18.38 -16.65
N PHE A 372 4.56 -18.29 -15.51
CA PHE A 372 3.61 -17.20 -15.23
C PHE A 372 3.98 -16.41 -13.98
N TRP A 373 3.43 -15.20 -13.85
CA TRP A 373 3.52 -14.45 -12.61
C TRP A 373 2.51 -14.99 -11.60
N HIS A 374 3.00 -15.37 -10.42
CA HIS A 374 2.18 -15.96 -9.38
C HIS A 374 1.28 -14.93 -8.71
N ARG A 375 0.30 -15.41 -7.96
CA ARG A 375 -0.68 -14.58 -7.23
C ARG A 375 0.01 -13.54 -6.35
N SER A 376 0.99 -13.95 -5.55
CA SER A 376 1.64 -13.09 -4.57
C SER A 376 3.14 -13.40 -4.39
N TYR A 377 3.89 -12.39 -3.97
CA TYR A 377 5.35 -12.42 -3.85
C TYR A 377 5.80 -11.90 -2.50
N VAL A 378 6.77 -12.59 -1.87
CA VAL A 378 7.56 -11.95 -0.82
C VAL A 378 8.49 -10.90 -1.42
N ALA A 379 8.99 -9.97 -0.60
CA ALA A 379 9.77 -8.83 -1.08
C ALA A 379 11.01 -9.21 -1.91
N THR A 380 11.52 -10.43 -1.75
CA THR A 380 12.67 -10.97 -2.51
C THR A 380 12.32 -11.37 -3.96
N GLY A 381 11.06 -11.26 -4.39
CA GLY A 381 10.61 -11.71 -5.71
C GLY A 381 10.32 -13.21 -5.79
N VAL A 382 10.29 -13.92 -4.65
CA VAL A 382 9.89 -15.34 -4.60
C VAL A 382 8.37 -15.44 -4.42
N PRO A 383 7.66 -16.28 -5.19
CA PRO A 383 6.26 -16.57 -4.97
C PRO A 383 5.99 -17.04 -3.54
N LYS A 384 4.96 -16.47 -2.91
CA LYS A 384 4.50 -16.86 -1.56
C LYS A 384 3.54 -18.05 -1.62
N ASP A 385 2.64 -18.05 -2.61
CA ASP A 385 1.59 -19.05 -2.75
C ASP A 385 1.98 -20.16 -3.73
N GLY A 386 1.20 -21.25 -3.75
CA GLY A 386 1.34 -22.31 -4.74
C GLY A 386 1.01 -21.84 -6.17
N PRO A 387 1.08 -22.73 -7.17
CA PRO A 387 0.92 -22.38 -8.60
C PRO A 387 -0.55 -22.15 -8.98
N ILE A 388 -1.23 -21.25 -8.28
CA ILE A 388 -2.58 -20.78 -8.57
C ILE A 388 -2.50 -19.81 -9.75
N PHE A 389 -3.20 -20.13 -10.84
CA PHE A 389 -3.20 -19.32 -12.04
C PHE A 389 -4.31 -18.27 -11.99
N GLN A 390 -3.93 -17.01 -11.79
CA GLN A 390 -4.82 -15.86 -11.92
C GLN A 390 -4.56 -15.15 -13.26
N LEU A 391 -5.61 -15.08 -14.10
CA LEU A 391 -5.49 -14.53 -15.46
C LEU A 391 -5.15 -13.02 -15.45
N ASP A 392 -5.72 -12.25 -14.52
CA ASP A 392 -5.49 -10.80 -14.41
C ASP A 392 -4.03 -10.47 -14.03
N GLN A 393 -3.41 -11.28 -13.17
CA GLN A 393 -2.00 -11.14 -12.75
C GLN A 393 -1.02 -11.22 -13.93
N GLN A 394 -1.44 -11.82 -15.05
CA GLN A 394 -0.63 -11.92 -16.26
C GLN A 394 -0.70 -10.67 -17.15
N CYS A 395 -1.71 -9.82 -16.91
CA CYS A 395 -1.97 -8.63 -17.72
C CYS A 395 -1.36 -7.38 -17.08
N TYR A 396 -1.46 -7.24 -15.76
CA TYR A 396 -1.05 -6.02 -15.05
C TYR A 396 0.41 -5.60 -15.25
N PRO A 397 1.42 -6.52 -15.21
CA PRO A 397 2.80 -6.17 -15.55
C PRO A 397 2.97 -5.56 -16.95
N ILE A 398 2.24 -6.09 -17.93
CA ILE A 398 2.31 -5.62 -19.33
C ILE A 398 1.68 -4.23 -19.43
N ILE A 399 0.56 -4.00 -18.75
CA ILE A 399 -0.11 -2.70 -18.72
C ILE A 399 0.74 -1.67 -17.99
N GLU A 400 1.38 -2.03 -16.88
CA GLU A 400 2.32 -1.16 -16.15
C GLU A 400 3.44 -0.68 -17.05
N LEU A 401 4.06 -1.59 -17.80
CA LEU A 401 5.11 -1.28 -18.76
C LEU A 401 4.64 -0.25 -19.82
N CYS A 402 3.44 -0.46 -20.37
CA CYS A 402 2.86 0.43 -21.38
C CYS A 402 2.53 1.81 -20.80
N ASP A 403 1.96 1.86 -19.60
CA ASP A 403 1.66 3.12 -18.92
C ASP A 403 2.95 3.86 -18.54
N ALA A 404 3.98 3.17 -18.06
CA ALA A 404 5.28 3.78 -17.75
C ALA A 404 5.94 4.42 -18.98
N TRP A 405 5.85 3.76 -20.15
CA TRP A 405 6.35 4.31 -21.42
C TRP A 405 5.65 5.62 -21.79
N GLU A 406 4.34 5.67 -21.61
CA GLU A 406 3.52 6.81 -21.97
C GLU A 406 3.63 7.95 -20.93
N PHE A 407 3.74 7.62 -19.64
CA PHE A 407 3.56 8.57 -18.54
C PHE A 407 4.88 9.17 -18.06
N ILE A 408 6.00 8.44 -18.21
CA ILE A 408 7.32 8.87 -17.72
C ILE A 408 8.33 8.89 -18.88
N PRO A 409 8.52 10.04 -19.54
CA PRO A 409 9.41 10.15 -20.70
C PRO A 409 10.85 9.67 -20.47
N HIS A 410 11.38 9.84 -19.24
CA HIS A 410 12.72 9.41 -18.85
C HIS A 410 12.93 7.89 -18.90
N LEU A 411 11.84 7.09 -18.87
CA LEU A 411 11.92 5.64 -18.87
C LEU A 411 11.85 5.03 -20.27
N LYS A 412 11.66 5.82 -21.34
CA LYS A 412 11.50 5.27 -22.70
C LYS A 412 12.69 4.42 -23.16
N ILE A 413 13.93 4.91 -22.97
CA ILE A 413 15.13 4.15 -23.34
C ILE A 413 15.21 2.86 -22.52
N PHE A 414 15.02 2.96 -21.20
CA PHE A 414 15.00 1.82 -20.30
C PHE A 414 13.95 0.76 -20.71
N ILE A 415 12.73 1.17 -21.03
CA ILE A 415 11.64 0.26 -21.43
C ILE A 415 11.94 -0.41 -22.77
N LYS A 416 12.51 0.34 -23.72
CA LYS A 416 12.97 -0.23 -24.99
C LYS A 416 14.02 -1.31 -24.75
N ASP A 417 15.01 -1.03 -23.90
CA ASP A 417 16.05 -1.99 -23.56
C ASP A 417 15.47 -3.19 -22.81
N LEU A 418 14.54 -2.97 -21.88
CA LEU A 418 13.84 -4.02 -21.13
C LEU A 418 13.07 -4.96 -22.07
N LEU A 419 12.35 -4.42 -23.06
CA LEU A 419 11.62 -5.20 -24.06
C LEU A 419 12.54 -6.01 -24.96
N GLN A 420 13.75 -5.50 -25.26
CA GLN A 420 14.73 -6.22 -26.07
C GLN A 420 15.47 -7.30 -25.28
N GLN A 421 15.83 -7.02 -24.03
CA GLN A 421 16.61 -7.92 -23.17
C GLN A 421 15.74 -8.99 -22.49
N ASN A 422 14.47 -8.68 -22.21
CA ASN A 422 13.51 -9.56 -21.55
C ASN A 422 12.30 -9.89 -22.43
N ALA A 423 12.49 -9.84 -23.76
CA ALA A 423 11.45 -10.26 -24.71
C ALA A 423 10.89 -11.64 -24.35
N ASP A 424 11.75 -12.53 -23.84
CA ASP A 424 11.38 -13.88 -23.43
C ASP A 424 10.36 -13.91 -22.30
N VAL A 425 10.39 -12.96 -21.36
CA VAL A 425 9.46 -12.93 -20.22
C VAL A 425 8.02 -12.74 -20.69
N ILE A 426 7.80 -11.73 -21.52
CA ILE A 426 6.48 -11.43 -22.08
C ILE A 426 6.08 -12.49 -23.12
N ALA A 427 7.03 -12.95 -23.94
CA ALA A 427 6.77 -14.02 -24.91
C ALA A 427 6.32 -15.31 -24.24
N ASP A 428 6.98 -15.73 -23.16
CA ASP A 428 6.61 -16.93 -22.39
C ASP A 428 5.17 -16.82 -21.86
N VAL A 429 4.76 -15.64 -21.38
CA VAL A 429 3.40 -15.42 -20.87
C VAL A 429 2.39 -15.45 -22.02
N VAL A 430 2.67 -14.78 -23.13
CA VAL A 430 1.79 -14.79 -24.33
C VAL A 430 1.63 -16.21 -24.86
N GLU A 431 2.71 -16.97 -24.96
CA GLU A 431 2.71 -18.38 -25.39
C GLU A 431 1.92 -19.25 -24.40
N LEU A 432 2.14 -19.08 -23.10
CA LEU A 432 1.39 -19.81 -22.07
C LEU A 432 -0.11 -19.49 -22.12
N LEU A 433 -0.49 -18.23 -22.33
CA LEU A 433 -1.90 -17.85 -22.50
C LEU A 433 -2.49 -18.52 -23.74
N ALA A 434 -1.74 -18.59 -24.85
CA ALA A 434 -2.16 -19.31 -26.03
C ALA A 434 -2.31 -20.83 -25.78
N GLU A 435 -1.42 -21.44 -25.00
CA GLU A 435 -1.51 -22.85 -24.58
C GLU A 435 -2.74 -23.11 -23.69
N LYS A 436 -3.08 -22.18 -22.79
CA LYS A 436 -4.24 -22.28 -21.89
C LYS A 436 -5.58 -21.94 -22.56
N LYS A 437 -5.56 -21.25 -23.70
CA LYS A 437 -6.77 -20.82 -24.44
C LYS A 437 -7.61 -22.04 -24.81
N GLN A 438 -8.89 -22.02 -24.45
CA GLN A 438 -9.84 -23.08 -24.77
C GLN A 438 -10.29 -22.94 -26.23
N PRO A 439 -9.87 -23.82 -27.17
CA PRO A 439 -10.02 -23.58 -28.60
C PRO A 439 -11.47 -23.49 -29.06
N GLN A 440 -12.38 -24.21 -28.39
CA GLN A 440 -13.80 -24.23 -28.71
C GLN A 440 -14.46 -22.85 -28.54
N PHE A 441 -14.04 -22.09 -27.52
CA PHE A 441 -14.69 -20.83 -27.15
C PHE A 441 -13.82 -19.61 -27.45
N GLY A 442 -12.51 -19.80 -27.58
CA GLY A 442 -11.54 -18.72 -27.72
C GLY A 442 -11.28 -17.96 -26.41
N LEU A 443 -11.61 -18.55 -25.26
CA LEU A 443 -11.52 -17.95 -23.92
C LEU A 443 -10.38 -18.53 -23.10
N PHE A 444 -9.93 -17.80 -22.08
CA PHE A 444 -8.81 -18.15 -21.22
C PHE A 444 -9.29 -18.50 -19.80
N PRO A 445 -8.95 -19.68 -19.27
CA PRO A 445 -9.36 -20.06 -17.93
C PRO A 445 -8.60 -19.26 -16.86
N THR A 446 -9.19 -19.14 -15.67
CA THR A 446 -8.54 -18.67 -14.44
C THR A 446 -8.94 -19.58 -13.28
N ASP A 447 -8.06 -19.76 -12.28
CA ASP A 447 -8.36 -20.56 -11.09
C ASP A 447 -9.11 -19.72 -10.04
N GLU A 448 -8.74 -18.44 -9.92
CA GLU A 448 -9.34 -17.48 -8.98
C GLU A 448 -9.70 -16.15 -9.69
N THR A 449 -10.60 -15.39 -9.07
CA THR A 449 -10.96 -14.01 -9.42
C THR A 449 -9.94 -13.00 -8.86
N PRO A 450 -10.03 -11.71 -9.23
CA PRO A 450 -9.28 -10.63 -8.57
C PRO A 450 -9.56 -10.48 -7.06
N GLY A 451 -10.67 -11.03 -6.56
CA GLY A 451 -10.98 -11.14 -5.14
C GLY A 451 -10.23 -12.26 -4.43
N ASP A 452 -9.37 -13.00 -5.14
CA ASP A 452 -8.67 -14.19 -4.65
C ASP A 452 -9.63 -15.33 -4.23
N ASP A 453 -10.81 -15.40 -4.86
CA ASP A 453 -11.82 -16.43 -4.65
C ASP A 453 -11.82 -17.42 -5.82
N PRO A 454 -12.01 -18.74 -5.58
CA PRO A 454 -12.09 -19.73 -6.64
C PRO A 454 -13.29 -19.48 -7.55
N VAL A 455 -13.14 -19.75 -8.85
CA VAL A 455 -14.22 -19.55 -9.82
C VAL A 455 -15.15 -20.77 -9.93
N ASP A 456 -16.46 -20.51 -10.03
CA ASP A 456 -17.46 -21.56 -10.33
C ASP A 456 -17.45 -21.97 -11.82
N PHE A 457 -17.16 -21.02 -12.70
CA PHE A 457 -16.93 -21.26 -14.12
C PHE A 457 -15.58 -20.67 -14.56
N PRO A 458 -14.85 -21.34 -15.46
CA PRO A 458 -13.43 -21.06 -15.70
C PRO A 458 -13.16 -19.70 -16.34
N PHE A 459 -14.14 -19.07 -16.99
CA PHE A 459 -13.91 -17.82 -17.74
C PHE A 459 -14.52 -16.63 -17.01
N HIS A 460 -13.69 -15.61 -16.78
CA HIS A 460 -14.07 -14.42 -16.01
C HIS A 460 -14.03 -13.14 -16.85
N PHE A 461 -15.13 -12.39 -16.88
CA PHE A 461 -15.31 -11.26 -17.82
C PHE A 461 -14.27 -10.16 -17.64
N SER A 462 -14.10 -9.68 -16.40
CA SER A 462 -13.17 -8.60 -16.06
C SER A 462 -11.73 -8.94 -16.47
N SER A 463 -11.29 -10.19 -16.26
CA SER A 463 -9.97 -10.66 -16.72
C SER A 463 -9.86 -10.73 -18.26
N HIS A 464 -10.93 -11.04 -18.98
CA HIS A 464 -10.91 -11.03 -20.45
C HIS A 464 -10.83 -9.61 -21.02
N VAL A 465 -11.47 -8.63 -20.38
CA VAL A 465 -11.29 -7.21 -20.71
C VAL A 465 -9.82 -6.82 -20.54
N LEU A 466 -9.16 -7.28 -19.47
CA LEU A 466 -7.71 -7.06 -19.26
C LEU A 466 -6.83 -7.71 -20.33
N VAL A 467 -7.09 -8.97 -20.71
CA VAL A 467 -6.30 -9.64 -21.76
C VAL A 467 -6.39 -8.88 -23.07
N TRP A 468 -7.61 -8.50 -23.48
CA TRP A 468 -7.81 -7.67 -24.66
C TRP A 468 -7.03 -6.35 -24.56
N TYR A 469 -7.15 -5.67 -23.42
CA TYR A 469 -6.51 -4.37 -23.20
C TYR A 469 -4.98 -4.46 -23.20
N ALA A 470 -4.40 -5.43 -22.49
CA ALA A 470 -2.97 -5.65 -22.40
C ALA A 470 -2.35 -5.95 -23.77
N PHE A 471 -2.97 -6.86 -24.55
CA PHE A 471 -2.48 -7.16 -25.90
C PHE A 471 -2.63 -5.99 -26.86
N THR A 472 -3.71 -5.21 -26.77
CA THR A 472 -3.89 -3.99 -27.57
C THR A 472 -2.79 -2.97 -27.27
N ARG A 473 -2.54 -2.68 -25.99
CA ARG A 473 -1.52 -1.71 -25.57
C ARG A 473 -0.11 -2.16 -25.96
N LEU A 474 0.21 -3.44 -25.74
CA LEU A 474 1.52 -3.99 -26.08
C LEU A 474 1.77 -4.01 -27.59
N ALA A 475 0.76 -4.34 -28.39
CA ALA A 475 0.85 -4.28 -29.85
C ALA A 475 1.21 -2.86 -30.31
N THR A 476 0.48 -1.84 -29.83
CA THR A 476 0.77 -0.44 -30.13
C THR A 476 2.17 -0.02 -29.69
N LEU A 477 2.63 -0.48 -28.53
CA LEU A 477 3.99 -0.19 -28.08
C LEU A 477 5.05 -0.79 -29.02
N LEU A 478 4.88 -2.05 -29.43
CA LEU A 478 5.80 -2.73 -30.36
C LEU A 478 5.82 -2.10 -31.77
N GLU A 479 4.70 -1.56 -32.25
CA GLU A 479 4.69 -0.77 -33.50
C GLU A 479 5.63 0.45 -33.42
N ILE A 480 5.80 1.02 -32.22
CA ILE A 480 6.65 2.20 -31.98
C ILE A 480 8.11 1.78 -31.75
N VAL A 481 8.35 0.77 -30.91
CA VAL A 481 9.71 0.41 -30.47
C VAL A 481 10.37 -0.65 -31.36
N GLY A 482 9.60 -1.32 -32.20
CA GLY A 482 10.00 -2.44 -33.06
C GLY A 482 9.65 -3.79 -32.45
N ASP A 483 9.33 -4.74 -33.33
CA ASP A 483 9.12 -6.15 -32.96
C ASP A 483 10.38 -6.79 -32.38
N THR A 484 10.20 -7.87 -31.62
CA THR A 484 11.27 -8.73 -31.12
C THR A 484 11.26 -10.08 -31.84
N ASN A 485 12.28 -10.92 -31.61
CA ASN A 485 12.35 -12.25 -32.23
C ASN A 485 11.15 -13.16 -31.90
N ARG A 486 10.48 -12.94 -30.75
CA ARG A 486 9.34 -13.76 -30.28
C ARG A 486 8.02 -12.98 -30.14
N LEU A 487 8.07 -11.65 -30.18
CA LEU A 487 6.89 -10.79 -30.04
C LEU A 487 6.71 -9.94 -31.29
N GLN A 488 5.54 -10.06 -31.89
CA GLN A 488 5.17 -9.34 -33.11
C GLN A 488 3.89 -8.55 -32.83
N ALA A 489 3.90 -7.24 -33.11
CA ALA A 489 2.76 -6.36 -32.92
C ALA A 489 1.50 -6.89 -33.64
N SER A 490 1.67 -7.34 -34.88
CA SER A 490 0.58 -7.91 -35.69
C SER A 490 -0.04 -9.16 -35.08
N HIS A 491 0.75 -10.02 -34.43
CA HIS A 491 0.26 -11.21 -33.74
C HIS A 491 -0.55 -10.85 -32.49
N LEU A 492 -0.04 -9.93 -31.67
CA LEU A 492 -0.74 -9.46 -30.47
C LEU A 492 -2.04 -8.74 -30.82
N GLN A 493 -2.05 -7.92 -31.87
CA GLN A 493 -3.26 -7.27 -32.36
C GLN A 493 -4.32 -8.29 -32.82
N LYS A 494 -3.88 -9.39 -33.46
CA LYS A 494 -4.76 -10.51 -33.82
C LYS A 494 -5.33 -11.19 -32.56
N LEU A 495 -4.49 -11.53 -31.58
CA LEU A 495 -4.94 -12.11 -30.31
C LEU A 495 -5.91 -11.21 -29.56
N ALA A 496 -5.68 -9.89 -29.54
CA ALA A 496 -6.59 -8.93 -28.95
C ALA A 496 -7.96 -8.97 -29.64
N ASN A 497 -8.02 -8.93 -30.97
CA ASN A 497 -9.28 -8.99 -31.72
C ASN A 497 -10.01 -10.32 -31.52
N GLU A 498 -9.30 -11.45 -31.55
CA GLU A 498 -9.91 -12.76 -31.26
C GLU A 498 -10.46 -12.84 -29.83
N THR A 499 -9.74 -12.29 -28.86
CA THR A 499 -10.18 -12.22 -27.45
C THR A 499 -11.44 -11.36 -27.32
N TYR A 500 -11.46 -10.19 -27.98
CA TYR A 500 -12.63 -9.31 -28.02
C TYR A 500 -13.87 -10.04 -28.55
N ASP A 501 -13.76 -10.65 -29.74
CA ASP A 501 -14.88 -11.32 -30.40
C ASP A 501 -15.40 -12.50 -29.56
N ALA A 502 -14.49 -13.31 -29.00
CA ALA A 502 -14.84 -14.41 -28.11
C ALA A 502 -15.51 -13.91 -26.83
N THR A 503 -15.02 -12.82 -26.24
CA THR A 503 -15.56 -12.29 -24.99
C THR A 503 -16.97 -11.75 -25.20
N VAL A 504 -17.20 -10.93 -26.23
CA VAL A 504 -18.53 -10.41 -26.55
C VAL A 504 -19.52 -11.53 -26.83
N LYS A 505 -19.11 -12.55 -27.59
CA LYS A 505 -19.98 -13.68 -27.94
C LYS A 505 -20.44 -14.49 -26.72
N ASN A 506 -19.54 -14.71 -25.75
CA ASN A 506 -19.80 -15.66 -24.67
C ASN A 506 -20.28 -15.01 -23.37
N PHE A 507 -19.93 -13.75 -23.10
CA PHE A 507 -20.28 -13.08 -21.84
C PHE A 507 -21.54 -12.22 -21.89
N VAL A 508 -22.00 -11.78 -23.06
CA VAL A 508 -23.29 -11.06 -23.14
C VAL A 508 -24.43 -12.06 -22.97
N ALA A 509 -25.15 -11.94 -21.86
CA ALA A 509 -26.19 -12.88 -21.47
C ALA A 509 -27.41 -12.16 -20.87
N PHE A 510 -28.57 -12.83 -20.89
CA PHE A 510 -29.79 -12.34 -20.28
C PHE A 510 -29.85 -12.77 -18.81
N ASN A 511 -29.86 -11.80 -17.89
CA ASN A 511 -30.01 -12.08 -16.47
C ASN A 511 -31.50 -12.33 -16.13
N PRO A 512 -31.89 -13.54 -15.68
CA PRO A 512 -33.28 -13.86 -15.42
C PRO A 512 -33.86 -13.11 -14.21
N GLN A 513 -33.03 -12.64 -13.27
CA GLN A 513 -33.49 -11.91 -12.09
C GLN A 513 -33.84 -10.46 -12.41
N THR A 514 -33.02 -9.78 -13.22
CA THR A 514 -33.24 -8.38 -13.60
C THR A 514 -34.01 -8.21 -14.90
N GLN A 515 -34.17 -9.28 -15.68
CA GLN A 515 -34.79 -9.27 -17.02
C GLN A 515 -34.06 -8.34 -18.01
N THR A 516 -32.73 -8.24 -17.91
CA THR A 516 -31.90 -7.37 -18.76
C THR A 516 -30.71 -8.12 -19.35
N ALA A 517 -30.28 -7.72 -20.55
CA ALA A 517 -29.03 -8.19 -21.13
C ALA A 517 -27.84 -7.42 -20.53
N MET A 518 -26.82 -8.13 -20.08
CA MET A 518 -25.63 -7.58 -19.44
C MET A 518 -24.42 -8.51 -19.66
N PHE A 519 -23.24 -8.11 -19.20
CA PHE A 519 -22.10 -9.02 -19.15
C PHE A 519 -22.22 -9.91 -17.92
N ALA A 520 -22.15 -11.23 -18.12
CA ALA A 520 -22.05 -12.19 -17.04
C ALA A 520 -20.70 -12.05 -16.33
N TYR A 521 -20.66 -12.39 -15.04
CA TYR A 521 -19.45 -12.41 -14.24
C TYR A 521 -18.50 -13.53 -14.68
N LEU A 522 -19.06 -14.75 -14.71
CA LEU A 522 -18.38 -15.97 -15.13
C LEU A 522 -19.22 -16.70 -16.19
N THR A 523 -18.55 -17.47 -17.05
CA THR A 523 -19.20 -18.40 -17.98
C THR A 523 -18.34 -19.64 -18.19
N ASP A 524 -18.98 -20.74 -18.58
CA ASP A 524 -18.31 -21.99 -19.00
C ASP A 524 -18.14 -22.10 -20.52
N GLY A 525 -18.63 -21.12 -21.30
CA GLY A 525 -18.64 -21.15 -22.76
C GLY A 525 -19.70 -22.06 -23.39
N LEU A 526 -20.44 -22.84 -22.59
CA LEU A 526 -21.52 -23.72 -23.03
C LEU A 526 -22.92 -23.09 -22.87
N GLY A 527 -22.95 -21.80 -22.52
CA GLY A 527 -24.18 -21.03 -22.34
C GLY A 527 -24.66 -20.95 -20.89
N ASN A 528 -23.87 -21.44 -19.92
CA ASN A 528 -24.12 -21.18 -18.51
C ASN A 528 -23.40 -19.89 -18.08
N HIS A 529 -24.07 -19.10 -17.24
CA HIS A 529 -23.62 -17.78 -16.81
C HIS A 529 -23.87 -17.60 -15.31
N ALA A 530 -22.88 -17.06 -14.61
CA ALA A 530 -23.05 -16.54 -13.26
C ALA A 530 -23.15 -15.02 -13.32
N PHE A 531 -24.12 -14.43 -12.61
CA PHE A 531 -24.27 -12.98 -12.48
C PHE A 531 -23.91 -12.56 -11.06
N TYR A 532 -22.83 -11.80 -10.96
CA TYR A 532 -22.26 -11.23 -9.74
C TYR A 532 -21.39 -10.04 -10.17
N HIS A 533 -21.02 -9.18 -9.24
CA HIS A 533 -19.99 -8.17 -9.49
C HIS A 533 -19.29 -7.83 -8.18
N ASP A 534 -17.96 -7.75 -8.22
CA ASP A 534 -17.13 -7.53 -7.04
C ASP A 534 -16.51 -6.14 -7.02
N ALA A 535 -16.23 -5.63 -5.82
CA ALA A 535 -15.45 -4.41 -5.63
C ALA A 535 -14.05 -4.50 -6.27
N ASN A 536 -13.48 -5.70 -6.40
CA ASN A 536 -12.18 -5.95 -7.04
C ASN A 536 -12.20 -5.85 -8.58
N ASP A 537 -13.38 -5.88 -9.21
CA ASP A 537 -13.53 -6.02 -10.66
C ASP A 537 -13.50 -4.71 -11.45
N ILE A 538 -12.42 -3.96 -11.21
CA ILE A 538 -12.13 -2.66 -11.82
C ILE A 538 -12.10 -2.67 -13.36
N PRO A 539 -11.52 -3.66 -14.07
CA PRO A 539 -11.52 -3.68 -15.54
C PRO A 539 -12.91 -3.58 -16.17
N THR A 540 -13.93 -4.16 -15.56
CA THR A 540 -15.32 -4.06 -16.01
C THR A 540 -15.81 -2.62 -16.02
N LEU A 541 -15.47 -1.83 -15.00
CA LEU A 541 -15.77 -0.40 -14.94
C LEU A 541 -15.12 0.35 -16.12
N PHE A 542 -13.84 0.08 -16.38
CA PHE A 542 -13.10 0.76 -17.44
C PHE A 542 -13.36 0.22 -18.86
N ALA A 543 -14.11 -0.86 -19.02
CA ALA A 543 -14.37 -1.46 -20.34
C ALA A 543 -14.88 -0.44 -21.37
N LYS A 544 -15.75 0.50 -20.98
CA LYS A 544 -16.19 1.58 -21.86
C LYS A 544 -15.05 2.54 -22.22
N GLU A 545 -14.38 3.10 -21.22
CA GLU A 545 -13.31 4.11 -21.42
C GLU A 545 -12.10 3.55 -22.18
N TRP A 546 -11.77 2.29 -21.96
CA TRP A 546 -10.70 1.61 -22.68
C TRP A 546 -11.06 1.28 -24.14
N GLY A 547 -12.34 1.42 -24.54
CA GLY A 547 -12.81 1.19 -25.91
C GLY A 547 -13.28 -0.24 -26.19
N PHE A 548 -13.56 -1.04 -25.15
CA PHE A 548 -14.14 -2.38 -25.32
C PHE A 548 -15.61 -2.29 -25.74
N CYS A 549 -16.37 -1.32 -25.25
CA CYS A 549 -17.78 -1.17 -25.64
C CYS A 549 -17.92 -0.47 -27.01
N ARG A 550 -17.69 -1.21 -28.11
CA ARG A 550 -17.60 -0.64 -29.49
C ARG A 550 -18.95 -0.28 -30.13
N THR A 551 -20.07 -0.67 -29.53
CA THR A 551 -21.42 -0.45 -30.08
C THR A 551 -22.37 0.00 -28.97
N GLN A 552 -23.45 0.71 -29.32
CA GLN A 552 -24.47 1.13 -28.35
C GLN A 552 -25.07 -0.05 -27.58
N THR A 553 -25.24 -1.21 -28.22
CA THR A 553 -25.74 -2.41 -27.54
C THR A 553 -24.79 -2.89 -26.45
N LEU A 554 -23.47 -2.86 -26.69
CA LEU A 554 -22.48 -3.23 -25.68
C LEU A 554 -22.34 -2.17 -24.60
N GLU A 555 -22.43 -0.89 -24.93
CA GLU A 555 -22.50 0.18 -23.94
C GLU A 555 -23.71 0.03 -23.01
N ASN A 556 -24.87 -0.34 -23.57
CA ASN A 556 -26.08 -0.59 -22.79
C ASN A 556 -25.90 -1.83 -21.89
N ALA A 557 -25.31 -2.91 -22.41
CA ALA A 557 -25.02 -4.10 -21.61
C ALA A 557 -24.04 -3.80 -20.47
N TRP A 558 -23.01 -3.00 -20.73
CA TRP A 558 -22.05 -2.52 -19.71
C TRP A 558 -22.75 -1.69 -18.64
N ALA A 559 -23.55 -0.69 -19.03
CA ALA A 559 -24.30 0.13 -18.08
C ALA A 559 -25.25 -0.72 -17.22
N GLN A 560 -25.94 -1.70 -17.83
CA GLN A 560 -26.80 -2.63 -17.08
C GLN A 560 -26.02 -3.54 -16.13
N THR A 561 -24.79 -3.93 -16.49
CA THR A 561 -23.89 -4.68 -15.61
C THR A 561 -23.56 -3.89 -14.34
N LEU A 562 -23.23 -2.60 -14.49
CA LEU A 562 -22.91 -1.73 -13.35
C LEU A 562 -24.14 -1.31 -12.56
N HIS A 563 -25.30 -1.09 -13.19
CA HIS A 563 -26.55 -0.90 -12.45
C HIS A 563 -26.94 -2.15 -11.64
N PHE A 564 -26.76 -3.35 -12.20
CA PHE A 564 -26.92 -4.60 -11.46
C PHE A 564 -25.95 -4.67 -10.28
N ALA A 565 -24.67 -4.38 -10.49
CA ALA A 565 -23.64 -4.38 -9.46
C ALA A 565 -23.98 -3.49 -8.25
N LEU A 566 -24.60 -2.33 -8.52
CA LEU A 566 -24.99 -1.33 -7.53
C LEU A 566 -26.44 -1.50 -7.03
N SER A 567 -26.96 -2.73 -7.08
CA SER A 567 -28.34 -3.03 -6.68
C SER A 567 -28.41 -4.25 -5.77
N PRO A 568 -29.48 -4.40 -4.96
CA PRO A 568 -29.71 -5.62 -4.17
C PRO A 568 -29.84 -6.91 -5.00
N ALA A 569 -29.94 -6.82 -6.32
CA ALA A 569 -29.93 -8.00 -7.18
C ALA A 569 -28.53 -8.67 -7.24
N ASN A 570 -27.46 -7.91 -6.99
CA ASN A 570 -26.10 -8.45 -6.87
C ASN A 570 -25.91 -9.09 -5.47
N ASP A 571 -26.50 -10.26 -5.27
CA ASP A 571 -26.47 -10.98 -4.00
C ASP A 571 -25.04 -11.29 -3.54
N GLY A 572 -24.75 -11.03 -2.27
CA GLY A 572 -23.40 -11.11 -1.68
C GLY A 572 -22.41 -10.03 -2.11
N GLY A 573 -22.66 -9.33 -3.23
CA GLY A 573 -21.78 -8.30 -3.78
C GLY A 573 -22.20 -6.88 -3.41
N PHE A 574 -23.50 -6.62 -3.21
CA PHE A 574 -24.02 -5.31 -2.83
C PHE A 574 -24.67 -5.30 -1.44
N TYR A 575 -24.25 -4.35 -0.61
CA TYR A 575 -24.70 -4.18 0.77
C TYR A 575 -25.43 -2.84 0.89
N GLY A 576 -26.70 -2.78 0.47
CA GLY A 576 -27.41 -1.51 0.24
C GLY A 576 -28.00 -0.79 1.47
N ASP A 577 -27.97 -1.38 2.65
CA ASP A 577 -28.55 -0.78 3.86
C ASP A 577 -27.55 0.09 4.64
N GLY A 578 -28.06 1.18 5.23
CA GLY A 578 -27.26 2.14 6.00
C GLY A 578 -26.61 3.25 5.15
N PRO A 579 -26.13 4.33 5.80
CA PRO A 579 -25.51 5.49 5.12
C PRO A 579 -24.16 5.18 4.47
N PHE A 580 -23.55 4.03 4.73
CA PHE A 580 -22.34 3.57 4.08
C PHE A 580 -22.59 2.27 3.32
N GLY A 581 -23.81 2.04 2.84
CA GLY A 581 -24.09 0.92 1.93
C GLY A 581 -23.40 1.10 0.57
N GLY A 582 -23.11 -0.01 -0.11
CA GLY A 582 -22.47 0.01 -1.43
C GLY A 582 -21.96 -1.34 -1.91
N LEU A 583 -21.25 -1.30 -3.04
CA LEU A 583 -20.56 -2.46 -3.61
C LEU A 583 -19.44 -2.95 -2.67
N GLY A 584 -19.34 -4.26 -2.52
CA GLY A 584 -18.42 -4.95 -1.63
C GLY A 584 -17.94 -6.25 -2.24
N SER A 585 -17.69 -7.24 -1.39
CA SER A 585 -17.24 -8.56 -1.82
C SER A 585 -17.75 -9.67 -0.91
N VAL A 586 -17.87 -10.88 -1.44
CA VAL A 586 -18.07 -12.10 -0.65
C VAL A 586 -16.80 -12.53 0.09
N HIS A 587 -15.62 -12.15 -0.41
CA HIS A 587 -14.31 -12.43 0.19
C HIS A 587 -14.21 -11.90 1.63
N THR A 588 -14.51 -10.60 1.78
CA THR A 588 -14.69 -9.93 3.06
C THR A 588 -16.02 -9.20 3.03
N ARG A 589 -17.01 -9.73 3.74
CA ARG A 589 -18.37 -9.20 3.73
C ARG A 589 -18.44 -7.75 4.22
N GLY A 590 -19.13 -6.92 3.43
CA GLY A 590 -19.40 -5.50 3.71
C GLY A 590 -19.09 -4.63 2.49
N PRO A 591 -19.51 -3.36 2.49
CA PRO A 591 -19.11 -2.36 1.49
C PRO A 591 -17.59 -2.11 1.52
N TRP A 592 -17.01 -1.90 0.34
CA TRP A 592 -15.57 -1.64 0.19
C TRP A 592 -15.34 -0.22 -0.35
N PRO A 593 -14.27 0.48 0.07
CA PRO A 593 -13.88 1.75 -0.56
C PRO A 593 -13.60 1.64 -2.07
N LEU A 594 -13.15 0.47 -2.55
CA LEU A 594 -13.11 0.19 -3.99
C LEU A 594 -14.49 0.24 -4.65
N GLY A 595 -15.54 -0.22 -3.96
CA GLY A 595 -16.90 -0.11 -4.44
C GLY A 595 -17.34 1.35 -4.61
N TYR A 596 -17.03 2.21 -3.64
CA TYR A 596 -17.32 3.64 -3.77
C TYR A 596 -16.53 4.32 -4.88
N PHE A 597 -15.30 3.87 -5.15
CA PHE A 597 -14.55 4.31 -6.33
C PHE A 597 -15.29 3.94 -7.63
N GLN A 598 -15.77 2.70 -7.75
CA GLN A 598 -16.54 2.28 -8.93
C GLN A 598 -17.82 3.11 -9.09
N GLU A 599 -18.55 3.35 -8.00
CA GLU A 599 -19.74 4.22 -8.00
C GLU A 599 -19.41 5.65 -8.45
N LEU A 600 -18.34 6.26 -7.94
CA LEU A 600 -17.91 7.61 -8.28
C LEU A 600 -17.63 7.74 -9.78
N VAL A 601 -16.83 6.83 -10.33
CA VAL A 601 -16.42 6.85 -11.73
C VAL A 601 -17.59 6.50 -12.64
N PHE A 602 -18.42 5.52 -12.27
CA PHE A 602 -19.61 5.19 -13.05
C PHE A 602 -20.60 6.36 -13.11
N ALA A 603 -20.86 7.03 -11.98
CA ALA A 603 -21.72 8.20 -11.93
C ALA A 603 -21.17 9.35 -12.81
N GLU A 604 -19.86 9.58 -12.79
CA GLU A 604 -19.19 10.54 -13.68
C GLU A 604 -19.40 10.19 -15.16
N MET A 605 -19.17 8.93 -15.54
CA MET A 605 -19.36 8.45 -16.92
C MET A 605 -20.82 8.52 -17.41
N GLN A 606 -21.80 8.52 -16.50
CA GLN A 606 -23.22 8.66 -16.79
C GLN A 606 -23.71 10.13 -16.70
N GLY A 607 -22.88 11.05 -16.21
CA GLY A 607 -23.29 12.43 -15.95
C GLY A 607 -24.27 12.58 -14.79
N ASP A 608 -24.30 11.64 -13.84
CA ASP A 608 -25.16 11.65 -12.67
C ASP A 608 -24.47 12.38 -11.52
N SER A 609 -24.79 13.67 -11.35
CA SER A 609 -24.19 14.51 -10.31
C SER A 609 -24.56 14.08 -8.89
N ASP A 610 -25.76 13.53 -8.69
CA ASP A 610 -26.27 13.17 -7.37
C ASP A 610 -25.64 11.88 -6.89
N ALA A 611 -25.55 10.86 -7.75
CA ALA A 611 -24.82 9.63 -7.45
C ALA A 611 -23.32 9.90 -7.23
N ARG A 612 -22.73 10.81 -8.01
CA ARG A 612 -21.33 11.23 -7.83
C ARG A 612 -21.10 11.90 -6.48
N ALA A 613 -21.98 12.83 -6.08
CA ALA A 613 -21.90 13.52 -4.79
C ALA A 613 -22.08 12.54 -3.62
N GLU A 614 -22.96 11.55 -3.77
CA GLU A 614 -23.19 10.51 -2.76
C GLU A 614 -21.98 9.57 -2.62
N ALA A 615 -21.39 9.11 -3.73
CA ALA A 615 -20.15 8.33 -3.70
C ALA A 615 -19.01 9.13 -3.02
N TRP A 616 -18.86 10.42 -3.35
CA TRP A 616 -17.87 11.29 -2.71
C TRP A 616 -18.13 11.46 -1.21
N ARG A 617 -19.40 11.60 -0.79
CA ARG A 617 -19.76 11.65 0.64
C ARG A 617 -19.35 10.37 1.37
N LYS A 618 -19.57 9.20 0.77
CA LYS A 618 -19.16 7.91 1.37
C LYS A 618 -17.65 7.81 1.48
N ILE A 619 -16.91 8.15 0.41
CA ILE A 619 -15.44 8.19 0.41
C ILE A 619 -14.92 9.08 1.54
N LYS A 620 -15.41 10.31 1.67
CA LYS A 620 -15.00 11.23 2.75
C LYS A 620 -15.32 10.67 4.13
N GLY A 621 -16.47 10.01 4.29
CA GLY A 621 -16.88 9.45 5.58
C GLY A 621 -16.15 8.16 5.98
N THR A 622 -15.44 7.50 5.06
CA THR A 622 -14.69 6.26 5.35
C THR A 622 -13.18 6.41 5.32
N ALA A 623 -12.66 7.55 4.86
CA ALA A 623 -11.23 7.85 4.92
C ALA A 623 -10.74 7.90 6.38
N PHE A 624 -9.56 7.35 6.64
CA PHE A 624 -8.86 7.55 7.91
C PHE A 624 -8.27 8.97 7.99
N PHE A 625 -7.83 9.36 9.20
CA PHE A 625 -7.20 10.67 9.43
C PHE A 625 -5.88 10.87 8.65
N ASP A 626 -5.33 9.84 8.02
CA ASP A 626 -4.15 9.89 7.17
C ASP A 626 -4.50 9.87 5.68
N GLY A 627 -5.79 9.86 5.31
CA GLY A 627 -6.26 9.79 3.91
C GLY A 627 -6.25 8.38 3.30
N LEU A 628 -5.88 7.36 4.08
CA LEU A 628 -5.90 5.97 3.64
C LEU A 628 -7.28 5.35 3.86
N PHE A 629 -7.45 4.14 3.32
CA PHE A 629 -8.71 3.40 3.36
C PHE A 629 -8.51 1.97 3.87
N ALA A 630 -9.58 1.41 4.39
CA ALA A 630 -9.65 -0.01 4.74
C ALA A 630 -10.01 -0.87 3.52
N GLU A 631 -9.92 -2.19 3.67
CA GLU A 631 -10.52 -3.14 2.71
C GLU A 631 -12.05 -3.08 2.74
N ALA A 632 -12.63 -3.26 3.93
CA ALA A 632 -14.07 -3.25 4.13
C ALA A 632 -14.47 -2.35 5.30
N VAL A 633 -15.70 -1.83 5.24
CA VAL A 633 -16.28 -1.00 6.29
C VAL A 633 -17.64 -1.54 6.75
N ASP A 634 -18.05 -1.13 7.94
CA ASP A 634 -19.40 -1.33 8.42
C ASP A 634 -20.36 -0.35 7.71
N ARG A 635 -21.42 -0.88 7.13
CA ARG A 635 -22.39 -0.12 6.31
C ARG A 635 -23.22 0.91 7.09
N HIS A 636 -23.26 0.84 8.42
CA HIS A 636 -24.00 1.78 9.25
C HIS A 636 -23.12 2.89 9.81
N THR A 637 -21.89 2.57 10.18
CA THR A 637 -20.98 3.46 10.92
C THR A 637 -19.79 3.93 10.07
N GLY A 638 -19.47 3.22 8.99
CA GLY A 638 -18.28 3.43 8.16
C GLY A 638 -16.98 3.03 8.84
N GLU A 639 -17.03 2.38 10.01
CA GLU A 639 -15.85 1.89 10.73
C GLU A 639 -15.19 0.74 9.97
N CYS A 640 -13.86 0.63 10.07
CA CYS A 640 -13.11 -0.46 9.45
C CYS A 640 -13.50 -1.81 10.06
N THR A 641 -13.88 -2.76 9.18
CA THR A 641 -14.19 -4.14 9.55
C THR A 641 -13.11 -5.13 9.10
N SER A 642 -12.30 -4.75 8.10
CA SER A 642 -11.16 -5.55 7.63
C SER A 642 -10.03 -4.67 7.08
N LYS A 643 -8.79 -5.09 7.36
CA LYS A 643 -7.51 -4.48 6.94
C LYS A 643 -7.53 -2.95 6.90
N ALA A 644 -7.14 -2.29 8.00
CA ALA A 644 -6.99 -0.83 8.03
C ALA A 644 -5.83 -0.30 7.17
N TRP A 645 -4.92 -1.19 6.77
CA TRP A 645 -3.86 -0.89 5.81
C TRP A 645 -4.14 -1.66 4.54
N PHE A 646 -4.54 -0.92 3.51
CA PHE A 646 -4.69 -1.45 2.17
C PHE A 646 -4.44 -0.30 1.20
N SER A 647 -3.39 -0.38 0.39
CA SER A 647 -2.93 0.78 -0.38
C SER A 647 -3.79 1.06 -1.61
N TRP A 648 -4.22 0.02 -2.35
CA TRP A 648 -4.84 0.27 -3.65
C TRP A 648 -6.12 1.13 -3.58
N PRO A 649 -6.97 1.12 -2.51
CA PRO A 649 -8.27 1.77 -2.66
C PRO A 649 -8.07 3.28 -2.67
N GLY A 650 -7.18 3.76 -1.80
CA GLY A 650 -6.77 5.15 -1.79
C GLY A 650 -5.96 5.56 -3.02
N CYS A 651 -5.15 4.68 -3.61
CA CYS A 651 -4.48 4.93 -4.89
C CYS A 651 -5.48 5.11 -6.05
N MET A 652 -6.54 4.30 -6.09
CA MET A 652 -7.59 4.38 -7.11
C MET A 652 -8.40 5.66 -6.97
N ILE A 653 -8.88 5.93 -5.75
CA ILE A 653 -9.59 7.16 -5.42
C ILE A 653 -8.70 8.37 -5.71
N GLY A 654 -7.45 8.38 -5.25
CA GLY A 654 -6.48 9.43 -5.50
C GLY A 654 -6.25 9.69 -6.99
N SER A 655 -6.17 8.65 -7.81
CA SER A 655 -6.05 8.77 -9.26
C SER A 655 -7.28 9.44 -9.89
N ALA A 656 -8.49 9.04 -9.49
CA ALA A 656 -9.73 9.69 -9.94
C ALA A 656 -9.79 11.17 -9.53
N LEU A 657 -9.35 11.50 -8.31
CA LEU A 657 -9.28 12.88 -7.82
C LEU A 657 -8.28 13.73 -8.62
N LEU A 658 -7.12 13.17 -9.00
CA LEU A 658 -6.12 13.85 -9.85
C LEU A 658 -6.61 14.10 -11.29
N GLN A 659 -7.58 13.32 -11.75
CA GLN A 659 -8.27 13.51 -13.04
C GLN A 659 -9.53 14.41 -12.90
N ASP A 660 -9.77 14.98 -11.72
CA ASP A 660 -10.95 15.79 -11.37
C ASP A 660 -12.29 15.07 -11.57
N ARG A 661 -12.33 13.75 -11.43
CA ARG A 661 -13.59 12.98 -11.61
C ARG A 661 -14.65 13.31 -10.57
N ALA A 662 -14.27 13.86 -9.42
CA ALA A 662 -15.21 14.37 -8.44
C ALA A 662 -15.81 15.74 -8.82
N GLY A 663 -15.22 16.46 -9.79
CA GLY A 663 -15.70 17.75 -10.31
C GLY A 663 -15.55 18.94 -9.35
N GLU A 664 -14.82 18.77 -8.25
CA GLU A 664 -14.70 19.74 -7.16
C GLU A 664 -13.25 19.87 -6.66
N VAL A 665 -12.29 19.17 -7.29
CA VAL A 665 -10.99 18.88 -6.66
C VAL A 665 -9.86 19.68 -7.30
N LEU A 666 -9.91 19.88 -8.62
CA LEU A 666 -8.98 20.73 -9.33
C LEU A 666 -9.58 22.13 -9.58
N PRO A 667 -8.75 23.20 -9.60
CA PRO A 667 -9.21 24.50 -10.09
C PRO A 667 -9.75 24.36 -11.52
N PRO A 668 -10.80 25.10 -11.90
CA PRO A 668 -11.28 25.12 -13.29
C PRO A 668 -10.10 25.39 -14.22
N MET A 669 -9.95 24.57 -15.27
CA MET A 669 -8.94 24.80 -16.30
C MET A 669 -9.21 26.18 -16.93
N LEU A 670 -8.46 27.20 -16.50
CA LEU A 670 -8.28 28.42 -17.28
C LEU A 670 -7.59 27.97 -18.57
N GLY A 671 -8.22 28.21 -19.73
CA GLY A 671 -7.77 27.71 -21.05
C GLY A 671 -6.26 27.89 -21.26
N SER A 672 -5.56 26.96 -21.92
CA SER A 672 -5.64 26.76 -23.37
C SER A 672 -5.04 25.40 -23.76
N ARG A 673 -5.45 24.92 -24.93
CA ARG A 673 -4.99 23.69 -25.58
C ARG A 673 -3.68 23.90 -26.37
N GLU A 674 -2.88 24.93 -26.06
CA GLU A 674 -1.78 25.39 -26.92
C GLU A 674 -0.36 25.35 -26.32
N ASP A 675 -0.16 25.17 -25.00
CA ASP A 675 1.19 25.25 -24.40
C ASP A 675 1.91 23.89 -24.21
N LEU A 676 1.76 22.94 -25.15
CA LEU A 676 2.53 21.67 -25.17
C LEU A 676 3.35 21.48 -26.46
N ARG A 677 3.82 22.58 -27.05
CA ARG A 677 4.93 22.55 -28.00
C ARG A 677 6.06 23.43 -27.45
N GLU A 678 7.27 22.89 -27.49
CA GLU A 678 8.57 23.46 -27.03
C GLU A 678 8.74 23.40 -25.50
N ASP A 679 9.73 22.73 -24.90
CA ASP A 679 11.06 22.22 -25.31
C ASP A 679 11.29 20.78 -24.80
#